data_AF-C7X9H9-F1
#
_entry.id   AF-C7X9H9-F1
#
_cell.length_a   1.000
_cell.length_b   1.000
_cell.length_c   1.000
_cell.angle_alpha   90.00
_cell.angle_beta   90.00
_cell.angle_gamma   90.00
#
_symmetry.space_group_name_H-M   'P 1'
#
loop_
_entity.id
_entity.type
_entity.pdbx_description
1 polymer ?
#
loop_
_entity_poly.entity_id
_entity_poly.type
_entity_poly.pdbx_seq_one_letter_code
_entity_poly.pdbx_strand_id
1 'polypeptide(L)'
;MSYNKLKSLVANVEAIETAMKIQVQGRQATAEEKEILSRYSGFGGIKEVLNIGTDKPIGGDMQEPIQRLQELINAYPHFTEPMRHNVIEGIKASVLTAFYTPKFLVDTVVRQIHATFSENGLKMRSFLEPSAGIGGFLPIAMSGTYDYAIEKDLISGMILSLLHENTLTRTAAFETIGEQGFEHTTFDVIASNIPFGNFRVFDAELWKKGGMYEQATKTIHNYFFVKAMELLNEGGLLAFITSRGIADTPGNKFVREYLVNHADLISAIRLPDMLFMQTSGIEVGSDLLIFQKHTHKTVLSQREQLFLQVGREKADAIGTMTEYANKLFTMPKTTLATGSRIVQNQYGKYVRKYQWQGNENAMSQYLAALLKLDFGRYFRKSLFTGNGQGSEHMQMSLFGNVAMKQVEKGKRAYTDGVEAWMKDGAMVLFEGQVGTIQYRKSSLYQEVAIDFVPVDEGKVNTDRAKDYFPIRKAYFELSIKEREEQKEDNGLRRELNARYDAFVAKWGCFHENDNKEFIMLDSLGVEVFTIEMQLGKDLVKSDIMREPVAFKKIDPNKRLTPIEALASSLNFYGRVDMDYLMQSTDSAEEEIIGDLKGEIFYNPAIGEWEHKGKFLSGNVIAKCKEIGSYLSELTDREKDWTETAVKALADVTPEAIPYEELDINMGERWIDTKLYADFATELFETETSVMYFDVNDTYIVRLQSYSPVAYNTYFVRNYDGGDLFVHALHDTVPEITKEIYRNGDKVRVPDEEAIQEAATKIQEIRDRFNRWLDRQPIEVRDELVRVYNERFNCYVRPHYDGSAQTFPQLSFEQFPYDSLYPSQKDAIWMIKQNGGGICWHEVGTGKTMIMCVAAYEMKRLGLAHKPLIIGLKANVHEIADTFRKAYPTAKVLYPGKDDFTPANRQEVFSKIKNNNWDCIILTHDQFAKIPQSEETMIDIFTEELADVERNLEFLEQSTMRYRSGKMQEGLEKRKQNLGAKLQELRMKINNRKDDAVDFHTMGIDHIFVDECHYQNFLIFLFDILNILKFSIFFI
;
A
#
# COMPACT_ATOMS: atom_id res chain seq x y z
N MET A 1 -31.53 37.90 -16.27
CA MET A 1 -32.86 38.08 -16.89
C MET A 1 -33.35 36.71 -17.34
N SER A 2 -34.63 36.40 -17.16
CA SER A 2 -35.23 35.13 -17.60
C SER A 2 -35.40 35.08 -19.11
N TYR A 3 -35.12 33.94 -19.74
CA TYR A 3 -35.33 33.69 -21.17
C TYR A 3 -36.79 33.96 -21.58
N ASN A 4 -36.99 34.79 -22.61
CA ASN A 4 -38.31 35.10 -23.15
C ASN A 4 -38.55 34.26 -24.41
N LYS A 5 -39.29 33.17 -24.25
CA LYS A 5 -39.61 32.21 -25.31
C LYS A 5 -40.29 32.86 -26.51
N LEU A 6 -41.23 33.78 -26.28
CA LEU A 6 -41.97 34.45 -27.35
C LEU A 6 -41.04 35.34 -28.17
N LYS A 7 -40.18 36.13 -27.51
CA LYS A 7 -39.21 36.99 -28.20
C LYS A 7 -38.23 36.18 -29.04
N SER A 8 -37.73 35.06 -28.52
CA SER A 8 -36.83 34.16 -29.26
C SER A 8 -37.53 33.50 -30.45
N LEU A 9 -38.76 33.01 -30.27
CA LEU A 9 -39.55 32.43 -31.35
C LEU A 9 -39.79 33.43 -32.49
N VAL A 10 -40.19 34.66 -32.17
CA VAL A 10 -40.41 35.71 -33.17
C VAL A 10 -39.12 36.01 -33.93
N ALA A 11 -38.01 36.19 -33.22
CA ALA A 11 -36.70 36.43 -33.86
C ALA A 11 -36.26 35.27 -34.77
N ASN A 12 -36.50 34.02 -34.36
CA ASN A 12 -36.21 32.85 -35.19
C ASN A 12 -37.05 32.84 -36.47
N VAL A 13 -38.36 33.11 -36.37
CA VAL A 13 -39.26 33.14 -37.52
C VAL A 13 -38.86 34.25 -38.48
N GLU A 14 -38.53 35.43 -37.97
CA GLU A 14 -38.07 36.57 -38.77
C GLU A 14 -36.74 36.27 -39.50
N ALA A 15 -35.80 35.62 -38.82
CA ALA A 15 -34.54 35.19 -39.42
C ALA A 15 -34.76 34.14 -40.52
N ILE A 16 -35.63 33.15 -40.30
CA ILE A 16 -35.97 32.12 -41.30
C ILE A 16 -36.61 32.76 -42.53
N GLU A 17 -37.60 33.62 -42.33
CA GLU A 17 -38.28 34.34 -43.42
C GLU A 17 -37.29 35.17 -44.25
N THR A 18 -36.40 35.89 -43.57
CA THR A 18 -35.35 36.70 -44.21
C THR A 18 -34.40 35.82 -45.00
N ALA A 19 -33.93 34.70 -44.44
CA ALA A 19 -33.04 33.76 -45.12
C ALA A 19 -33.68 33.17 -46.38
N MET A 20 -34.92 32.70 -46.26
CA MET A 20 -35.70 32.16 -47.37
C MET A 20 -35.88 33.20 -48.48
N LYS A 21 -36.22 34.44 -48.13
CA LYS A 21 -36.39 35.53 -49.10
C LYS A 21 -35.11 35.85 -49.86
N ILE A 22 -33.98 35.95 -49.17
CA ILE A 22 -32.67 36.23 -49.79
C ILE A 22 -32.31 35.13 -50.78
N GLN A 23 -32.50 33.87 -50.39
CA GLN A 23 -32.16 32.74 -51.23
C GLN A 23 -33.05 32.60 -52.47
N VAL A 24 -34.35 32.89 -52.35
CA VAL A 24 -35.26 32.99 -53.52
C VAL A 24 -34.83 34.10 -54.48
N GLN A 25 -34.32 35.20 -53.94
CA GLN A 25 -33.83 36.33 -54.73
C GLN A 25 -32.44 36.10 -55.33
N GLY A 26 -31.74 35.01 -54.96
CA GLY A 26 -30.42 34.65 -55.50
C GLY A 26 -29.34 35.72 -55.25
N ARG A 27 -29.47 36.50 -54.18
CA ARG A 27 -28.57 37.63 -53.86
C ARG A 27 -27.87 37.44 -52.52
N GLN A 28 -26.89 38.28 -52.25
CA GLN A 28 -26.21 38.35 -50.96
C GLN A 28 -27.04 39.10 -49.90
N ALA A 29 -26.81 38.76 -48.63
CA ALA A 29 -27.45 39.40 -47.48
C ALA A 29 -26.83 40.78 -47.21
N THR A 30 -27.67 41.79 -47.02
CA THR A 30 -27.21 43.13 -46.61
C THR A 30 -26.77 43.14 -45.14
N ALA A 31 -26.08 44.20 -44.70
CA ALA A 31 -25.64 44.33 -43.31
C ALA A 31 -26.81 44.29 -42.30
N GLU A 32 -27.93 44.94 -42.63
CA GLU A 32 -29.15 44.94 -41.81
C GLU A 32 -29.77 43.53 -41.76
N GLU A 33 -29.82 42.83 -42.89
CA GLU A 33 -30.32 41.45 -42.94
C GLU A 33 -29.42 40.48 -42.18
N LYS A 34 -28.10 40.65 -42.25
CA LYS A 34 -27.15 39.87 -41.44
C LYS A 34 -27.38 40.09 -39.94
N GLU A 35 -27.76 41.29 -39.52
CA GLU A 35 -28.14 41.54 -38.13
C GLU A 35 -29.38 40.74 -37.73
N ILE A 36 -30.41 40.69 -38.59
CA ILE A 36 -31.62 39.89 -38.36
C ILE A 36 -31.29 38.40 -38.30
N LEU A 37 -30.53 37.88 -39.28
CA LEU A 37 -30.10 36.50 -39.36
C LEU A 37 -29.29 36.05 -38.12
N SER A 38 -28.44 36.94 -37.59
CA SER A 38 -27.62 36.66 -36.41
C SER A 38 -28.42 36.49 -35.11
N ARG A 39 -29.70 36.89 -35.10
CA ARG A 39 -30.60 36.72 -33.94
C ARG A 39 -31.20 35.32 -33.85
N TYR A 40 -31.01 34.48 -34.87
CA TYR A 40 -31.45 33.09 -34.84
C TYR A 40 -30.75 32.33 -33.71
N SER A 41 -31.52 31.74 -32.81
CA SER A 41 -31.02 31.01 -31.64
C SER A 41 -31.57 29.57 -31.56
N GLY A 42 -32.13 29.07 -32.66
CA GLY A 42 -32.79 27.77 -32.72
C GLY A 42 -33.98 27.64 -31.76
N PHE A 43 -34.55 26.44 -31.67
CA PHE A 43 -35.79 26.21 -30.91
C PHE A 43 -35.57 25.60 -29.52
N GLY A 44 -34.36 25.75 -28.98
CA GLY A 44 -34.02 25.34 -27.61
C GLY A 44 -34.96 25.99 -26.59
N GLY A 45 -35.57 25.16 -25.73
CA GLY A 45 -36.48 25.62 -24.66
C GLY A 45 -37.90 26.02 -25.12
N ILE A 46 -38.19 26.01 -26.44
CA ILE A 46 -39.51 26.30 -27.03
C ILE A 46 -40.23 24.98 -27.30
N LYS A 47 -40.77 24.35 -26.25
CA LYS A 47 -41.43 23.02 -26.35
C LYS A 47 -42.69 23.05 -27.24
N GLU A 48 -43.26 24.22 -27.44
CA GLU A 48 -44.49 24.46 -28.18
C GLU A 48 -44.35 24.06 -29.67
N VAL A 49 -43.13 24.06 -30.24
CA VAL A 49 -42.88 23.59 -31.62
C VAL A 49 -43.01 22.07 -31.77
N LEU A 50 -42.97 21.30 -30.67
CA LEU A 50 -43.20 19.84 -30.72
C LEU A 50 -44.64 19.48 -31.10
N ASN A 51 -45.57 20.43 -30.94
CA ASN A 51 -46.98 20.24 -31.29
C ASN A 51 -47.28 20.50 -32.78
N ILE A 52 -46.28 20.95 -33.56
CA ILE A 52 -46.42 21.16 -35.02
C ILE A 52 -46.79 19.82 -35.68
N GLY A 53 -47.96 19.76 -36.31
CA GLY A 53 -48.51 18.56 -36.95
C GLY A 53 -49.21 17.57 -36.01
N THR A 54 -49.65 18.02 -34.81
CA THR A 54 -50.42 17.20 -33.85
C THR A 54 -51.75 17.87 -33.49
N ASP A 55 -52.73 17.09 -32.98
CA ASP A 55 -54.04 17.60 -32.53
C ASP A 55 -53.99 18.41 -31.21
N LYS A 56 -52.80 18.65 -30.65
CA LYS A 56 -52.64 19.36 -29.38
C LYS A 56 -52.71 20.88 -29.60
N PRO A 57 -53.61 21.61 -28.91
CA PRO A 57 -53.72 23.05 -29.07
C PRO A 57 -52.46 23.78 -28.56
N ILE A 58 -52.01 24.77 -29.33
CA ILE A 58 -50.96 25.72 -28.93
C ILE A 58 -51.66 26.89 -28.25
N GLY A 59 -51.44 27.10 -26.95
CA GLY A 59 -52.12 28.15 -26.18
C GLY A 59 -51.38 29.50 -26.18
N GLY A 60 -52.14 30.60 -26.13
CA GLY A 60 -51.65 31.95 -25.85
C GLY A 60 -50.93 32.64 -27.03
N ASP A 61 -50.07 33.61 -26.71
CA ASP A 61 -49.38 34.48 -27.68
C ASP A 61 -48.37 33.75 -28.60
N MET A 62 -48.16 32.45 -28.41
CA MET A 62 -47.23 31.61 -29.19
C MET A 62 -47.87 31.01 -30.46
N GLN A 63 -49.20 31.05 -30.59
CA GLN A 63 -49.92 30.41 -31.70
C GLN A 63 -49.61 31.07 -33.05
N GLU A 64 -49.67 32.39 -33.13
CA GLU A 64 -49.45 33.15 -34.37
C GLU A 64 -48.04 32.95 -34.94
N PRO A 65 -46.94 33.09 -34.16
CA PRO A 65 -45.59 32.83 -34.69
C PRO A 65 -45.35 31.39 -35.15
N ILE A 66 -45.94 30.39 -34.48
CA ILE A 66 -45.82 28.98 -34.91
C ILE A 66 -46.59 28.73 -36.20
N GLN A 67 -47.78 29.31 -36.35
CA GLN A 67 -48.54 29.22 -37.60
C GLN A 67 -47.76 29.87 -38.76
N ARG A 68 -47.22 31.08 -38.54
CA ARG A 68 -46.39 31.77 -39.53
C ARG A 68 -45.17 30.93 -39.94
N LEU A 69 -44.51 30.27 -38.98
CA LEU A 69 -43.41 29.36 -39.27
C LEU A 69 -43.82 28.20 -40.19
N GLN A 70 -44.97 27.56 -39.92
CA GLN A 70 -45.49 26.48 -40.76
C GLN A 70 -45.84 26.97 -42.16
N GLU A 71 -46.49 28.13 -42.26
CA GLU A 71 -46.84 28.75 -43.54
C GLU A 71 -45.59 29.07 -44.36
N LEU A 72 -44.53 29.62 -43.74
CA LEU A 72 -43.26 29.89 -44.41
C LEU A 72 -42.60 28.62 -44.97
N ILE A 73 -42.53 27.54 -44.18
CA ILE A 73 -41.96 26.26 -44.61
C ILE A 73 -42.79 25.66 -45.75
N ASN A 74 -44.12 25.75 -45.68
CA ASN A 74 -45.04 25.25 -46.70
C ASN A 74 -45.12 26.14 -47.96
N ALA A 75 -44.80 27.43 -47.86
CA ALA A 75 -44.80 28.33 -49.01
C ALA A 75 -43.44 28.34 -49.74
N TYR A 76 -42.38 27.83 -49.11
CA TYR A 76 -41.03 27.94 -49.66
C TYR A 76 -40.85 27.08 -50.94
N PRO A 77 -40.51 27.69 -52.09
CA PRO A 77 -40.51 27.02 -53.39
C PRO A 77 -39.36 26.02 -53.58
N HIS A 78 -38.27 26.17 -52.83
CA HIS A 78 -37.10 25.28 -52.93
C HIS A 78 -37.19 24.04 -52.04
N PHE A 79 -38.25 23.90 -51.22
CA PHE A 79 -38.48 22.68 -50.43
C PHE A 79 -39.49 21.75 -51.10
N THR A 80 -39.04 20.55 -51.43
CA THR A 80 -39.90 19.43 -51.81
C THR A 80 -40.69 18.90 -50.61
N GLU A 81 -41.78 18.15 -50.82
CA GLU A 81 -42.56 17.54 -49.74
C GLU A 81 -41.71 16.74 -48.72
N PRO A 82 -40.77 15.87 -49.13
CA PRO A 82 -39.86 15.22 -48.19
C PRO A 82 -38.96 16.19 -47.41
N MET A 83 -38.50 17.27 -48.05
CA MET A 83 -37.66 18.28 -47.38
C MET A 83 -38.46 19.06 -46.34
N ARG A 84 -39.74 19.37 -46.59
CA ARG A 84 -40.60 20.06 -45.62
C ARG A 84 -40.78 19.23 -44.37
N HIS A 85 -41.03 17.93 -44.54
CA HIS A 85 -41.08 16.99 -43.42
C HIS A 85 -39.75 16.97 -42.64
N ASN A 86 -38.62 16.87 -43.34
CA ASN A 86 -37.29 16.87 -42.71
C ASN A 86 -36.99 18.18 -41.95
N VAL A 87 -37.40 19.33 -42.48
CA VAL A 87 -37.25 20.64 -41.83
C VAL A 87 -38.09 20.70 -40.55
N ILE A 88 -39.34 20.23 -40.58
CA ILE A 88 -40.20 20.18 -39.39
C ILE A 88 -39.61 19.23 -38.33
N GLU A 89 -39.13 18.06 -38.72
CA GLU A 89 -38.47 17.13 -37.78
C GLU A 89 -37.15 17.71 -37.25
N GLY A 90 -36.38 18.45 -38.06
CA GLY A 90 -35.20 19.21 -37.63
C GLY A 90 -35.53 20.28 -36.59
N ILE A 91 -36.60 21.05 -36.79
CA ILE A 91 -37.11 22.03 -35.82
C ILE A 91 -37.52 21.36 -34.51
N LYS A 92 -38.19 20.20 -34.57
CA LYS A 92 -38.53 19.44 -33.35
C LYS A 92 -37.29 18.88 -32.65
N ALA A 93 -36.34 18.36 -33.40
CA ALA A 93 -35.07 17.85 -32.86
C ALA A 93 -34.21 18.97 -32.24
N SER A 94 -34.30 20.19 -32.76
CA SER A 94 -33.65 21.41 -32.25
C SER A 94 -34.01 21.69 -30.79
N VAL A 95 -35.22 21.32 -30.33
CA VAL A 95 -35.65 21.49 -28.93
C VAL A 95 -34.73 20.76 -27.95
N LEU A 96 -34.15 19.62 -28.37
CA LEU A 96 -33.28 18.79 -27.53
C LEU A 96 -31.78 19.00 -27.81
N THR A 97 -31.43 19.65 -28.93
CA THR A 97 -30.06 19.64 -29.47
C THR A 97 -29.47 21.03 -29.74
N ALA A 98 -30.30 22.08 -29.84
CA ALA A 98 -29.82 23.44 -30.08
C ALA A 98 -29.44 24.14 -28.77
N PHE A 99 -28.15 24.06 -28.44
CA PHE A 99 -27.53 24.81 -27.36
C PHE A 99 -26.68 25.93 -27.96
N TYR A 100 -27.24 27.13 -28.10
CA TYR A 100 -26.50 28.25 -28.67
C TYR A 100 -25.49 28.80 -27.67
N THR A 101 -24.23 28.79 -28.07
CA THR A 101 -23.09 29.18 -27.24
C THR A 101 -23.13 30.69 -26.95
N PRO A 102 -23.06 31.12 -25.68
CA PRO A 102 -22.99 32.54 -25.36
C PRO A 102 -21.79 33.22 -26.03
N LYS A 103 -22.03 34.40 -26.61
CA LYS A 103 -21.02 35.14 -27.39
C LYS A 103 -19.74 35.42 -26.60
N PHE A 104 -19.85 35.81 -25.34
CA PHE A 104 -18.66 36.07 -24.51
C PHE A 104 -17.75 34.83 -24.37
N LEU A 105 -18.33 33.62 -24.34
CA LEU A 105 -17.59 32.37 -24.19
C LEU A 105 -16.76 32.12 -25.45
N VAL A 106 -17.41 32.21 -26.61
CA VAL A 106 -16.78 32.11 -27.94
C VAL A 106 -15.68 33.17 -28.07
N ASP A 107 -16.00 34.44 -27.86
CA ASP A 107 -15.05 35.56 -27.99
C ASP A 107 -13.81 35.35 -27.10
N THR A 108 -13.98 34.76 -25.93
CA THR A 108 -12.87 34.50 -25.01
C THR A 108 -11.97 33.38 -25.51
N VAL A 109 -12.54 32.30 -26.06
CA VAL A 109 -11.77 31.20 -26.69
C VAL A 109 -11.05 31.70 -27.95
N VAL A 110 -11.75 32.43 -28.83
CA VAL A 110 -11.20 33.05 -30.04
C VAL A 110 -9.99 33.91 -29.70
N ARG A 111 -10.14 34.85 -28.76
CA ARG A 111 -9.04 35.73 -28.33
C ARG A 111 -7.84 34.95 -27.82
N GLN A 112 -8.05 33.88 -27.05
CA GLN A 112 -6.94 33.09 -26.53
C GLN A 112 -6.21 32.34 -27.65
N ILE A 113 -6.92 31.74 -28.60
CA ILE A 113 -6.31 31.03 -29.73
C ILE A 113 -5.54 32.02 -30.62
N HIS A 114 -6.14 33.17 -30.95
CA HIS A 114 -5.49 34.23 -31.73
C HIS A 114 -4.23 34.75 -31.05
N ALA A 115 -4.29 35.01 -29.74
CA ALA A 115 -3.14 35.44 -28.95
C ALA A 115 -2.03 34.37 -28.99
N THR A 116 -2.39 33.11 -28.76
CA THR A 116 -1.43 31.99 -28.76
C THR A 116 -0.72 31.87 -30.12
N PHE A 117 -1.46 31.96 -31.23
CA PHE A 117 -0.87 31.88 -32.57
C PHE A 117 0.01 33.09 -32.88
N SER A 118 -0.48 34.30 -32.56
CA SER A 118 0.25 35.55 -32.83
C SER A 118 1.54 35.66 -32.01
N GLU A 119 1.48 35.36 -30.70
CA GLU A 119 2.63 35.42 -29.79
C GLU A 119 3.70 34.38 -30.16
N ASN A 120 3.31 33.24 -30.72
CA ASN A 120 4.23 32.18 -31.15
C ASN A 120 4.63 32.27 -32.64
N GLY A 121 4.16 33.28 -33.37
CA GLY A 121 4.44 33.46 -34.80
C GLY A 121 3.90 32.32 -35.69
N LEU A 122 2.83 31.64 -35.26
CA LEU A 122 2.21 30.52 -35.96
C LEU A 122 1.20 31.00 -37.00
N LYS A 123 1.09 30.30 -38.13
CA LYS A 123 0.07 30.55 -39.16
C LYS A 123 -0.94 29.42 -39.18
N MET A 124 -2.23 29.76 -39.05
CA MET A 124 -3.34 28.83 -39.20
C MET A 124 -3.72 28.73 -40.68
N ARG A 125 -3.54 27.55 -41.28
CA ARG A 125 -3.86 27.33 -42.71
C ARG A 125 -5.31 26.93 -42.90
N SER A 126 -5.82 26.06 -42.03
CA SER A 126 -7.18 25.52 -42.15
C SER A 126 -7.89 25.43 -40.80
N PHE A 127 -9.16 25.84 -40.79
CA PHE A 127 -10.06 25.78 -39.64
C PHE A 127 -11.34 25.02 -40.00
N LEU A 128 -11.83 24.15 -39.10
CA LEU A 128 -13.10 23.45 -39.27
C LEU A 128 -14.02 23.65 -38.06
N GLU A 129 -15.25 24.06 -38.33
CA GLU A 129 -16.38 23.97 -37.40
C GLU A 129 -17.34 22.84 -37.83
N PRO A 130 -17.24 21.63 -37.22
CA PRO A 130 -17.93 20.42 -37.69
C PRO A 130 -19.43 20.35 -37.33
N SER A 131 -19.90 21.23 -36.46
CA SER A 131 -21.31 21.40 -36.08
C SER A 131 -21.56 22.89 -35.84
N ALA A 132 -21.67 23.64 -36.92
CA ALA A 132 -21.53 25.09 -36.91
C ALA A 132 -22.76 25.86 -36.43
N GLY A 133 -23.96 25.28 -36.51
CA GLY A 133 -25.20 26.04 -36.34
C GLY A 133 -25.22 27.19 -37.34
N ILE A 134 -25.09 28.42 -36.83
CA ILE A 134 -24.97 29.65 -37.65
C ILE A 134 -23.56 30.24 -37.71
N GLY A 135 -22.53 29.54 -37.20
CA GLY A 135 -21.12 29.92 -37.36
C GLY A 135 -20.50 30.56 -36.12
N GLY A 136 -20.78 29.99 -34.94
CA GLY A 136 -20.34 30.56 -33.68
C GLY A 136 -18.81 30.65 -33.57
N PHE A 137 -18.08 29.60 -33.93
CA PHE A 137 -16.62 29.53 -33.79
C PHE A 137 -15.85 29.95 -35.03
N LEU A 138 -16.51 30.24 -36.16
CA LEU A 138 -15.88 30.79 -37.38
C LEU A 138 -14.93 31.99 -37.15
N PRO A 139 -15.15 32.90 -36.18
CA PRO A 139 -14.18 33.96 -35.87
C PRO A 139 -12.80 33.47 -35.41
N ILE A 140 -12.60 32.16 -35.12
CA ILE A 140 -11.28 31.58 -34.88
C ILE A 140 -10.41 31.67 -36.13
N ALA A 141 -10.98 31.57 -37.33
CA ALA A 141 -10.23 31.68 -38.57
C ALA A 141 -9.52 33.04 -38.66
N MET A 142 -8.21 33.01 -38.89
CA MET A 142 -7.39 34.21 -39.02
C MET A 142 -7.32 34.65 -40.48
N SER A 143 -6.77 35.84 -40.74
CA SER A 143 -6.58 36.32 -42.11
C SER A 143 -5.69 35.35 -42.91
N GLY A 144 -6.20 34.86 -44.04
CA GLY A 144 -5.52 33.87 -44.88
C GLY A 144 -5.74 32.40 -44.47
N THR A 145 -6.58 32.13 -43.46
CA THR A 145 -7.04 30.78 -43.10
C THR A 145 -8.20 30.36 -44.00
N TYR A 146 -8.19 29.11 -44.46
CA TYR A 146 -9.34 28.47 -45.09
C TYR A 146 -10.30 27.97 -44.01
N ASP A 147 -11.50 28.55 -43.95
CA ASP A 147 -12.52 28.25 -42.96
C ASP A 147 -13.63 27.38 -43.56
N TYR A 148 -13.82 26.23 -42.93
CA TYR A 148 -14.79 25.21 -43.31
C TYR A 148 -15.85 25.09 -42.22
N ALA A 149 -17.12 25.00 -42.62
CA ALA A 149 -18.20 24.75 -41.68
C ALA A 149 -19.17 23.68 -42.21
N ILE A 150 -19.55 22.77 -41.34
CA ILE A 150 -20.57 21.76 -41.60
C ILE A 150 -21.74 21.98 -40.64
N GLU A 151 -22.94 22.01 -41.19
CA GLU A 151 -24.18 22.02 -40.41
C GLU A 151 -25.18 21.03 -40.99
N LYS A 152 -25.78 20.20 -40.13
CA LYS A 152 -26.70 19.15 -40.56
C LYS A 152 -28.11 19.67 -40.78
N ASP A 153 -28.53 20.66 -40.00
CA ASP A 153 -29.87 21.24 -40.09
C ASP A 153 -30.01 22.16 -41.32
N LEU A 154 -31.08 21.96 -42.08
CA LEU A 154 -31.30 22.68 -43.35
C LEU A 154 -31.48 24.19 -43.13
N ILE A 155 -32.18 24.58 -42.06
CA ILE A 155 -32.47 25.99 -41.76
C ILE A 155 -31.22 26.68 -41.22
N SER A 156 -30.55 26.05 -40.24
CA SER A 156 -29.34 26.59 -39.65
C SER A 156 -28.21 26.69 -40.68
N GLY A 157 -28.03 25.66 -41.52
CA GLY A 157 -27.05 25.68 -42.62
C GLY A 157 -27.35 26.70 -43.71
N MET A 158 -28.63 26.95 -44.00
CA MET A 158 -29.06 28.06 -44.86
C MET A 158 -28.64 29.41 -44.27
N ILE A 159 -28.97 29.67 -43.01
CA ILE A 159 -28.63 30.92 -42.32
C ILE A 159 -27.11 31.10 -42.24
N LEU A 160 -26.38 30.05 -41.90
CA LEU A 160 -24.91 29.99 -41.87
C LEU A 160 -24.29 30.46 -43.20
N SER A 161 -24.77 29.92 -44.32
CA SER A 161 -24.26 30.26 -45.66
C SER A 161 -24.47 31.74 -46.03
N LEU A 162 -25.54 32.36 -45.51
CA LEU A 162 -25.86 33.77 -45.75
C LEU A 162 -25.09 34.71 -44.82
N LEU A 163 -24.76 34.27 -43.61
CA LEU A 163 -23.96 35.04 -42.65
C LEU A 163 -22.48 35.07 -43.03
N HIS A 164 -21.96 33.96 -43.56
CA HIS A 164 -20.52 33.72 -43.71
C HIS A 164 -20.11 33.46 -45.16
N GLU A 165 -20.17 34.51 -45.98
CA GLU A 165 -19.91 34.43 -47.43
C GLU A 165 -18.48 34.03 -47.81
N ASN A 166 -17.49 34.28 -46.94
CA ASN A 166 -16.09 33.93 -47.18
C ASN A 166 -15.73 32.52 -46.71
N THR A 167 -16.67 31.83 -46.06
CA THR A 167 -16.49 30.50 -45.48
C THR A 167 -17.04 29.44 -46.41
N LEU A 168 -16.35 28.31 -46.57
CA LEU A 168 -16.90 27.18 -47.31
C LEU A 168 -17.88 26.38 -46.43
N THR A 169 -19.17 26.72 -46.52
CA THR A 169 -20.23 26.07 -45.76
C THR A 169 -20.82 24.87 -46.50
N ARG A 170 -21.14 23.79 -45.77
CA ARG A 170 -21.86 22.62 -46.29
C ARG A 170 -23.01 22.24 -45.37
N THR A 171 -24.21 22.22 -45.94
CA THR A 171 -25.40 21.71 -45.26
C THR A 171 -25.47 20.19 -45.41
N ALA A 172 -24.68 19.48 -44.60
CA ALA A 172 -24.48 18.05 -44.66
C ALA A 172 -24.21 17.49 -43.26
N ALA A 173 -24.29 16.18 -43.11
CA ALA A 173 -23.95 15.54 -41.85
C ALA A 173 -22.42 15.41 -41.71
N PHE A 174 -21.88 15.55 -40.50
CA PHE A 174 -20.42 15.54 -40.28
C PHE A 174 -19.78 14.21 -40.72
N GLU A 175 -20.52 13.09 -40.62
CA GLU A 175 -20.09 11.78 -41.09
C GLU A 175 -19.76 11.72 -42.59
N THR A 176 -20.34 12.61 -43.41
CA THR A 176 -20.11 12.64 -44.86
C THR A 176 -19.04 13.66 -45.27
N ILE A 177 -18.21 14.17 -44.34
CA ILE A 177 -17.19 15.21 -44.62
C ILE A 177 -16.25 14.85 -45.77
N GLY A 178 -15.84 13.58 -45.88
CA GLY A 178 -14.95 13.10 -46.95
C GLY A 178 -15.55 13.22 -48.35
N GLU A 179 -16.88 13.32 -48.46
CA GLU A 179 -17.63 13.42 -49.71
C GLU A 179 -17.95 14.88 -50.08
N GLN A 180 -17.66 15.85 -49.21
CA GLN A 180 -18.07 17.25 -49.40
C GLN A 180 -17.14 18.08 -50.32
N GLY A 181 -16.06 17.47 -50.82
CA GLY A 181 -15.12 18.08 -51.74
C GLY A 181 -14.32 19.24 -51.14
N PHE A 182 -13.99 19.17 -49.85
CA PHE A 182 -13.11 20.14 -49.21
C PHE A 182 -11.68 19.99 -49.72
N GLU A 183 -10.99 21.11 -49.94
CA GLU A 183 -9.59 21.14 -50.38
C GLU A 183 -8.66 20.55 -49.32
N HIS A 184 -8.91 20.85 -48.05
CA HIS A 184 -8.19 20.29 -46.92
C HIS A 184 -8.94 19.06 -46.37
N THR A 185 -8.23 17.95 -46.24
CA THR A 185 -8.72 16.72 -45.59
C THR A 185 -8.34 16.65 -44.10
N THR A 186 -7.38 17.47 -43.68
CA THR A 186 -6.97 17.65 -42.29
C THR A 186 -6.84 19.14 -41.93
N PHE A 187 -7.05 19.47 -40.65
CA PHE A 187 -7.25 20.84 -40.19
C PHE A 187 -6.25 21.24 -39.10
N ASP A 188 -5.77 22.48 -39.10
CA ASP A 188 -4.86 22.98 -38.05
C ASP A 188 -5.60 23.26 -36.73
N VAL A 189 -6.85 23.73 -36.82
CA VAL A 189 -7.73 23.95 -35.67
C VAL A 189 -9.13 23.44 -35.96
N ILE A 190 -9.70 22.69 -35.03
CA ILE A 190 -11.10 22.24 -35.07
C ILE A 190 -11.78 22.72 -33.79
N ALA A 191 -12.84 23.50 -33.90
CA ALA A 191 -13.59 23.99 -32.75
C ALA A 191 -15.09 24.01 -33.02
N SER A 192 -15.89 23.68 -32.01
CA SER A 192 -17.35 23.62 -32.13
C SER A 192 -18.01 23.53 -30.76
N ASN A 193 -19.29 23.92 -30.69
CA ASN A 193 -20.19 23.34 -29.69
C ASN A 193 -20.84 22.10 -30.28
N ILE A 194 -20.44 20.92 -29.81
CA ILE A 194 -20.89 19.66 -30.40
C ILE A 194 -22.24 19.22 -29.79
N PRO A 195 -23.09 18.52 -30.54
CA PRO A 195 -24.42 18.12 -30.06
C PRO A 195 -24.37 17.24 -28.81
N PHE A 196 -25.27 17.51 -27.86
CA PHE A 196 -25.37 16.74 -26.61
C PHE A 196 -26.40 15.62 -26.77
N GLY A 197 -26.00 14.38 -26.55
CA GLY A 197 -26.93 13.26 -26.66
C GLY A 197 -26.29 11.89 -26.46
N ASN A 198 -27.16 10.89 -26.29
CA ASN A 198 -26.77 9.48 -26.15
C ASN A 198 -27.40 8.65 -27.29
N PHE A 199 -27.17 9.06 -28.53
CA PHE A 199 -27.64 8.37 -29.73
C PHE A 199 -26.45 8.04 -30.65
N ARG A 200 -26.64 7.01 -31.48
CA ARG A 200 -25.60 6.45 -32.35
C ARG A 200 -25.45 7.26 -33.63
N VAL A 201 -24.24 7.31 -34.17
CA VAL A 201 -23.92 7.83 -35.50
C VAL A 201 -23.48 6.68 -36.37
N PHE A 202 -23.94 6.64 -37.62
CA PHE A 202 -23.48 5.65 -38.58
C PHE A 202 -22.45 6.27 -39.51
N ASP A 203 -21.18 5.97 -39.29
CA ASP A 203 -20.05 6.33 -40.15
C ASP A 203 -19.35 5.04 -40.55
N ALA A 204 -19.55 4.62 -41.80
CA ALA A 204 -19.07 3.31 -42.28
C ALA A 204 -17.53 3.24 -42.33
N GLU A 205 -16.84 4.34 -42.58
CA GLU A 205 -15.38 4.37 -42.62
C GLU A 205 -14.78 4.22 -41.23
N LEU A 206 -15.32 4.96 -40.26
CA LEU A 206 -14.87 4.89 -38.88
C LEU A 206 -15.24 3.55 -38.24
N TRP A 207 -16.44 3.03 -38.54
CA TRP A 207 -16.91 1.73 -38.03
C TRP A 207 -16.05 0.57 -38.54
N LYS A 208 -15.61 0.58 -39.81
CA LYS A 208 -14.73 -0.45 -40.39
C LYS A 208 -13.36 -0.58 -39.70
N LYS A 209 -12.87 0.47 -39.02
CA LYS A 209 -11.61 0.42 -38.25
C LYS A 209 -11.70 -0.48 -37.01
N GLY A 210 -12.91 -0.83 -36.56
CA GLY A 210 -13.16 -1.77 -35.46
C GLY A 210 -12.70 -1.27 -34.08
N GLY A 211 -12.94 -2.10 -33.05
CA GLY A 211 -12.49 -1.85 -31.68
C GLY A 211 -13.03 -0.55 -31.08
N MET A 212 -12.11 0.34 -30.67
CA MET A 212 -12.45 1.62 -30.04
C MET A 212 -13.26 2.55 -30.96
N TYR A 213 -12.99 2.54 -32.27
CA TYR A 213 -13.66 3.39 -33.24
C TYR A 213 -15.16 3.03 -33.39
N GLU A 214 -15.47 1.73 -33.41
CA GLU A 214 -16.86 1.24 -33.36
C GLU A 214 -17.54 1.59 -32.03
N GLN A 215 -16.82 1.56 -30.92
CA GLN A 215 -17.40 1.92 -29.63
C GLN A 215 -17.71 3.42 -29.55
N ALA A 216 -16.90 4.27 -30.18
CA ALA A 216 -17.09 5.73 -30.21
C ALA A 216 -18.34 6.13 -31.00
N THR A 217 -18.73 5.40 -32.06
CA THR A 217 -19.94 5.70 -32.85
C THR A 217 -21.25 5.45 -32.10
N LYS A 218 -21.21 4.81 -30.92
CA LYS A 218 -22.40 4.53 -30.10
C LYS A 218 -23.00 5.77 -29.45
N THR A 219 -22.23 6.85 -29.27
CA THR A 219 -22.75 8.12 -28.75
C THR A 219 -22.19 9.29 -29.57
N ILE A 220 -23.04 10.28 -29.85
CA ILE A 220 -22.70 11.43 -30.69
C ILE A 220 -21.46 12.20 -30.19
N HIS A 221 -21.34 12.44 -28.88
CA HIS A 221 -20.21 13.20 -28.33
C HIS A 221 -18.88 12.43 -28.42
N ASN A 222 -18.91 11.10 -28.21
CA ASN A 222 -17.71 10.26 -28.37
C ASN A 222 -17.26 10.25 -29.84
N TYR A 223 -18.21 10.10 -30.76
CA TYR A 223 -17.97 10.14 -32.20
C TYR A 223 -17.26 11.42 -32.64
N PHE A 224 -17.78 12.58 -32.23
CA PHE A 224 -17.21 13.88 -32.60
C PHE A 224 -15.76 14.04 -32.12
N PHE A 225 -15.43 13.66 -30.89
CA PHE A 225 -14.06 13.72 -30.38
C PHE A 225 -13.10 12.83 -31.16
N VAL A 226 -13.49 11.58 -31.43
CA VAL A 226 -12.62 10.63 -32.16
C VAL A 226 -12.48 11.04 -33.63
N LYS A 227 -13.58 11.34 -34.33
CA LYS A 227 -13.52 11.76 -35.75
C LYS A 227 -12.75 13.06 -35.92
N ALA A 228 -12.94 14.04 -35.04
CA ALA A 228 -12.20 15.29 -35.11
C ALA A 228 -10.70 15.10 -34.83
N MET A 229 -10.31 14.25 -33.88
CA MET A 229 -8.89 13.96 -33.61
C MET A 229 -8.20 13.32 -34.83
N GLU A 230 -8.90 12.48 -35.60
CA GLU A 230 -8.39 11.89 -36.85
C GLU A 230 -8.18 12.96 -37.94
N LEU A 231 -9.07 13.94 -38.02
CA LEU A 231 -9.02 15.04 -39.00
C LEU A 231 -8.09 16.19 -38.59
N LEU A 232 -7.54 16.17 -37.38
CA LEU A 232 -6.67 17.22 -36.88
C LEU A 232 -5.22 16.99 -37.33
N ASN A 233 -4.51 18.04 -37.76
CA ASN A 233 -3.07 17.99 -38.05
C ASN A 233 -2.27 17.74 -36.77
N GLU A 234 -1.12 17.09 -36.89
CA GLU A 234 -0.19 16.93 -35.76
C GLU A 234 0.16 18.31 -35.16
N GLY A 235 0.13 18.42 -33.83
CA GLY A 235 0.29 19.69 -33.13
C GLY A 235 -0.89 20.65 -33.21
N GLY A 236 -1.92 20.35 -34.00
CA GLY A 236 -3.14 21.15 -34.15
C GLY A 236 -4.01 21.19 -32.88
N LEU A 237 -4.96 22.13 -32.83
CA LEU A 237 -5.83 22.34 -31.65
C LEU A 237 -7.25 21.81 -31.87
N LEU A 238 -7.76 21.06 -30.89
CA LEU A 238 -9.16 20.67 -30.77
C LEU A 238 -9.80 21.45 -29.63
N ALA A 239 -10.86 22.21 -29.86
CA ALA A 239 -11.57 22.96 -28.82
C ALA A 239 -13.08 22.71 -28.87
N PHE A 240 -13.59 21.87 -27.98
CA PHE A 240 -15.02 21.50 -27.95
C PHE A 240 -15.71 21.92 -26.67
N ILE A 241 -16.91 22.46 -26.85
CA ILE A 241 -17.92 22.50 -25.79
C ILE A 241 -18.75 21.23 -25.91
N THR A 242 -18.85 20.48 -24.82
CA THR A 242 -19.52 19.18 -24.80
C THR A 242 -20.32 18.99 -23.50
N SER A 243 -21.20 17.99 -23.49
CA SER A 243 -21.86 17.56 -22.25
C SER A 243 -20.84 16.97 -21.26
N ARG A 244 -21.14 17.01 -19.96
CA ARG A 244 -20.32 16.36 -18.92
C ARG A 244 -20.09 14.86 -19.14
N GLY A 245 -20.87 14.23 -20.03
CA GLY A 245 -20.81 12.81 -20.33
C GLY A 245 -19.42 12.31 -20.70
N ILE A 246 -18.63 13.06 -21.46
CA ILE A 246 -17.25 12.68 -21.84
C ILE A 246 -16.37 12.48 -20.60
N ALA A 247 -16.38 13.47 -19.70
CA ALA A 247 -15.51 13.48 -18.53
C ALA A 247 -16.04 12.59 -17.40
N ASP A 248 -17.34 12.68 -17.09
CA ASP A 248 -17.93 12.13 -15.86
C ASP A 248 -18.37 10.66 -16.00
N THR A 249 -18.68 10.19 -17.21
CA THR A 249 -19.26 8.85 -17.40
C THR A 249 -18.18 7.78 -17.28
N PRO A 250 -18.29 6.79 -16.37
CA PRO A 250 -17.30 5.71 -16.27
C PRO A 250 -17.13 4.93 -17.57
N GLY A 251 -18.23 4.64 -18.27
CA GLY A 251 -18.23 3.93 -19.55
C GLY A 251 -17.51 4.66 -20.70
N ASN A 252 -17.22 5.96 -20.55
CA ASN A 252 -16.45 6.74 -21.52
C ASN A 252 -14.95 6.75 -21.24
N LYS A 253 -14.44 5.91 -20.31
CA LYS A 253 -13.01 5.81 -20.00
C LYS A 253 -12.14 5.58 -21.25
N PHE A 254 -12.59 4.71 -22.16
CA PHE A 254 -11.87 4.40 -23.41
C PHE A 254 -11.66 5.64 -24.31
N VAL A 255 -12.64 6.55 -24.38
CA VAL A 255 -12.50 7.81 -25.12
C VAL A 255 -11.52 8.73 -24.43
N ARG A 256 -11.57 8.83 -23.09
CA ARG A 256 -10.62 9.65 -22.34
C ARG A 256 -9.19 9.13 -22.49
N GLU A 257 -8.99 7.82 -22.42
CA GLU A 257 -7.71 7.15 -22.68
C GLU A 257 -7.21 7.44 -24.09
N TYR A 258 -8.06 7.33 -25.11
CA TYR A 258 -7.70 7.70 -26.47
C TYR A 258 -7.26 9.16 -26.58
N LEU A 259 -8.06 10.09 -26.06
CA LEU A 259 -7.77 11.52 -26.14
C LEU A 259 -6.44 11.88 -25.48
N VAL A 260 -6.18 11.42 -24.25
CA VAL A 260 -4.93 11.79 -23.54
C VAL A 260 -3.69 11.07 -24.06
N ASN A 261 -3.85 9.94 -24.75
CA ASN A 261 -2.74 9.23 -25.40
C ASN A 261 -2.41 9.79 -26.80
N HIS A 262 -3.34 10.48 -27.46
CA HIS A 262 -3.14 11.04 -28.81
C HIS A 262 -3.06 12.57 -28.82
N ALA A 263 -3.24 13.21 -27.66
CA ALA A 263 -3.18 14.65 -27.51
C ALA A 263 -2.80 15.07 -26.08
N ASP A 264 -2.22 16.27 -25.98
CA ASP A 264 -1.98 16.97 -24.73
C ASP A 264 -3.25 17.72 -24.30
N LEU A 265 -3.70 17.49 -23.07
CA LEU A 265 -4.85 18.20 -22.49
C LEU A 265 -4.45 19.62 -22.09
N ILE A 266 -4.74 20.59 -22.97
CA ILE A 266 -4.42 22.01 -22.77
C ILE A 266 -5.34 22.62 -21.71
N SER A 267 -6.65 22.47 -21.85
CA SER A 267 -7.61 23.04 -20.91
C SER A 267 -8.82 22.13 -20.72
N ALA A 268 -9.32 22.07 -19.49
CA ALA A 268 -10.58 21.43 -19.15
C ALA A 268 -11.27 22.29 -18.09
N ILE A 269 -12.37 22.93 -18.49
CA ILE A 269 -13.09 23.88 -17.66
C ILE A 269 -14.56 23.45 -17.58
N ARG A 270 -15.01 23.15 -16.36
CA ARG A 270 -16.43 22.89 -16.09
C ARG A 270 -17.22 24.19 -16.08
N LEU A 271 -18.26 24.27 -16.89
CA LEU A 271 -19.08 25.47 -17.06
C LEU A 271 -20.28 25.49 -16.09
N PRO A 272 -20.82 26.69 -15.76
CA PRO A 272 -22.05 26.82 -14.95
C PRO A 272 -23.24 26.12 -15.60
N ASP A 273 -24.06 25.42 -14.81
CA ASP A 273 -25.23 24.67 -15.32
C ASP A 273 -26.30 25.58 -15.94
N MET A 274 -26.34 26.86 -15.55
CA MET A 274 -27.27 27.87 -16.06
C MET A 274 -26.71 28.67 -17.24
N LEU A 275 -25.53 28.34 -17.76
CA LEU A 275 -24.87 29.11 -18.82
C LEU A 275 -25.74 29.26 -20.08
N PHE A 276 -26.44 28.20 -20.47
CA PHE A 276 -27.32 28.15 -21.65
C PHE A 276 -28.77 28.55 -21.36
N MET A 277 -29.11 28.87 -20.11
CA MET A 277 -30.49 29.25 -19.76
C MET A 277 -30.90 30.56 -20.43
N GLN A 278 -29.98 31.49 -20.66
CA GLN A 278 -30.30 32.80 -21.25
C GLN A 278 -30.41 32.76 -22.78
N THR A 279 -29.67 31.88 -23.44
CA THR A 279 -29.62 31.77 -24.90
C THR A 279 -30.57 30.70 -25.46
N SER A 280 -30.78 29.61 -24.71
CA SER A 280 -31.53 28.44 -25.18
C SER A 280 -32.56 27.93 -24.18
N GLY A 281 -32.75 28.59 -23.03
CA GLY A 281 -33.81 28.26 -22.07
C GLY A 281 -33.67 26.88 -21.40
N ILE A 282 -32.50 26.25 -21.44
CA ILE A 282 -32.24 24.91 -20.90
C ILE A 282 -31.09 24.94 -19.88
N GLU A 283 -31.28 24.23 -18.76
CA GLU A 283 -30.25 24.01 -17.75
C GLU A 283 -29.50 22.70 -18.10
N VAL A 284 -28.22 22.81 -18.45
CA VAL A 284 -27.41 21.65 -18.84
C VAL A 284 -25.96 21.79 -18.36
N GLY A 285 -25.45 20.72 -17.73
CA GLY A 285 -24.05 20.64 -17.35
C GLY A 285 -23.16 20.42 -18.57
N SER A 286 -22.16 21.26 -18.74
CA SER A 286 -21.24 21.25 -19.89
C SER A 286 -19.80 21.51 -19.47
N ASP A 287 -18.88 21.11 -20.35
CA ASP A 287 -17.43 21.30 -20.21
C ASP A 287 -16.87 21.93 -21.48
N LEU A 288 -15.89 22.82 -21.33
CA LEU A 288 -15.00 23.26 -22.40
C LEU A 288 -13.71 22.43 -22.30
N LEU A 289 -13.43 21.61 -23.31
CA LEU A 289 -12.25 20.77 -23.39
C LEU A 289 -11.39 21.19 -24.59
N ILE A 290 -10.12 21.46 -24.34
CA ILE A 290 -9.15 21.88 -25.35
C ILE A 290 -7.96 20.94 -25.32
N PHE A 291 -7.61 20.37 -26.47
CA PHE A 291 -6.50 19.45 -26.66
C PHE A 291 -5.56 19.93 -27.77
N GLN A 292 -4.29 19.56 -27.69
CA GLN A 292 -3.30 19.74 -28.76
C GLN A 292 -2.85 18.36 -29.24
N LYS A 293 -2.99 18.05 -30.53
CA LYS A 293 -2.64 16.72 -31.07
C LYS A 293 -1.16 16.41 -30.85
N HIS A 294 -0.90 15.22 -30.33
CA HIS A 294 0.43 14.72 -29.99
C HIS A 294 0.42 13.19 -30.07
N THR A 295 0.53 12.64 -31.28
CA THR A 295 0.40 11.20 -31.54
C THR A 295 1.60 10.38 -31.07
N HIS A 296 2.76 11.01 -30.91
CA HIS A 296 3.99 10.37 -30.42
C HIS A 296 4.16 10.45 -28.90
N LYS A 297 3.09 10.76 -28.18
CA LYS A 297 3.11 10.91 -26.74
C LYS A 297 3.35 9.57 -26.03
N THR A 298 4.35 9.53 -25.16
CA THR A 298 4.76 8.30 -24.46
C THR A 298 4.31 8.26 -23.00
N VAL A 299 3.97 9.41 -22.39
CA VAL A 299 3.59 9.47 -20.98
C VAL A 299 2.51 10.52 -20.72
N LEU A 300 1.58 10.19 -19.82
CA LEU A 300 0.52 11.08 -19.37
C LEU A 300 1.00 12.05 -18.28
N SER A 301 0.53 13.29 -18.31
CA SER A 301 0.66 14.26 -17.21
C SER A 301 -0.26 13.93 -16.04
N GLN A 302 -0.01 14.49 -14.85
CA GLN A 302 -0.88 14.32 -13.69
C GLN A 302 -2.33 14.77 -13.98
N ARG A 303 -2.50 15.86 -14.74
CA ARG A 303 -3.81 16.38 -15.16
C ARG A 303 -4.56 15.34 -16.00
N GLU A 304 -3.86 14.67 -16.90
CA GLU A 304 -4.42 13.62 -17.76
C GLU A 304 -4.70 12.33 -17.00
N GLN A 305 -3.82 11.94 -16.08
CA GLN A 305 -4.09 10.82 -15.17
C GLN A 305 -5.34 11.07 -14.31
N LEU A 306 -5.54 12.30 -13.83
CA LEU A 306 -6.76 12.70 -13.13
C LEU A 306 -7.98 12.73 -14.07
N PHE A 307 -7.81 13.16 -15.32
CA PHE A 307 -8.86 13.11 -16.33
C PHE A 307 -9.34 11.68 -16.63
N LEU A 308 -8.50 10.66 -16.44
CA LEU A 308 -8.93 9.26 -16.57
C LEU A 308 -9.82 8.79 -15.41
N GLN A 309 -9.74 9.45 -14.25
CA GLN A 309 -10.40 9.01 -13.02
C GLN A 309 -11.76 9.69 -12.83
N VAL A 310 -12.74 8.88 -12.41
CA VAL A 310 -14.07 9.35 -11.97
C VAL A 310 -14.29 8.91 -10.52
N GLY A 311 -15.00 9.74 -9.75
CA GLY A 311 -15.32 9.49 -8.36
C GLY A 311 -16.77 9.84 -8.04
N ARG A 312 -17.23 9.47 -6.84
CA ARG A 312 -18.53 9.83 -6.30
C ARG A 312 -18.32 10.52 -4.96
N GLU A 313 -19.11 11.53 -4.68
CA GLU A 313 -19.08 12.27 -3.42
C GLU A 313 -20.26 11.85 -2.54
N LYS A 314 -20.16 12.04 -1.23
CA LYS A 314 -21.30 11.86 -0.32
C LYS A 314 -22.19 13.09 -0.38
N ALA A 315 -23.47 12.88 -0.68
CA ALA A 315 -24.49 13.93 -0.72
C ALA A 315 -25.04 14.29 0.67
N ASP A 316 -24.99 13.35 1.63
CA ASP A 316 -25.46 13.53 3.00
C ASP A 316 -24.61 12.73 4.02
N ALA A 317 -24.87 12.96 5.31
CA ALA A 317 -24.21 12.27 6.42
C ALA A 317 -24.62 10.78 6.55
N ILE A 318 -25.68 10.36 5.86
CA ILE A 318 -26.25 9.00 5.89
C ILE A 318 -25.54 8.10 4.85
N GLY A 319 -24.73 8.68 3.96
CA GLY A 319 -23.89 7.96 3.01
C GLY A 319 -24.48 7.85 1.61
N THR A 320 -25.50 8.63 1.26
CA THR A 320 -26.03 8.71 -0.10
C THR A 320 -24.97 9.27 -1.04
N MET A 321 -24.76 8.64 -2.19
CA MET A 321 -23.67 8.99 -3.11
C MET A 321 -24.19 9.78 -4.33
N THR A 322 -23.45 10.80 -4.77
CA THR A 322 -23.73 11.54 -6.00
C THR A 322 -23.58 10.67 -7.24
N GLU A 323 -23.99 11.17 -8.41
CA GLU A 323 -23.51 10.65 -9.69
C GLU A 323 -21.98 10.80 -9.81
N TYR A 324 -21.40 10.07 -10.76
CA TYR A 324 -19.97 10.15 -11.04
C TYR A 324 -19.59 11.56 -11.51
N ALA A 325 -18.44 12.03 -11.04
CA ALA A 325 -17.80 13.25 -11.50
C ALA A 325 -16.32 12.98 -11.77
N ASN A 326 -15.76 13.59 -12.81
CA ASN A 326 -14.35 13.45 -13.13
C ASN A 326 -13.48 14.10 -12.03
N LYS A 327 -12.45 13.38 -11.57
CA LYS A 327 -11.58 13.87 -10.49
C LYS A 327 -10.79 15.11 -10.89
N LEU A 328 -10.52 15.33 -12.17
CA LEU A 328 -9.86 16.54 -12.65
C LEU A 328 -10.57 17.81 -12.17
N PHE A 329 -11.90 17.82 -12.12
CA PHE A 329 -12.67 19.00 -11.73
C PHE A 329 -12.66 19.29 -10.22
N THR A 330 -11.99 18.45 -9.42
CA THR A 330 -11.72 18.73 -8.00
C THR A 330 -10.48 19.62 -7.81
N MET A 331 -9.66 19.79 -8.85
CA MET A 331 -8.49 20.67 -8.80
C MET A 331 -8.90 22.15 -8.74
N PRO A 332 -8.06 23.01 -8.15
CA PRO A 332 -8.23 24.46 -8.29
C PRO A 332 -8.19 24.87 -9.77
N LYS A 333 -8.95 25.92 -10.12
CA LYS A 333 -8.92 26.57 -11.45
C LYS A 333 -9.40 25.69 -12.63
N THR A 334 -10.12 24.60 -12.37
CA THR A 334 -10.75 23.77 -13.44
C THR A 334 -12.26 24.00 -13.59
N THR A 335 -12.81 24.99 -12.90
CA THR A 335 -14.25 25.29 -12.91
C THR A 335 -14.46 26.79 -13.12
N LEU A 336 -15.40 27.14 -14.00
CA LEU A 336 -15.88 28.51 -14.21
C LEU A 336 -17.08 28.72 -13.28
N ALA A 337 -16.83 28.90 -11.98
CA ALA A 337 -17.90 29.03 -10.99
C ALA A 337 -17.45 29.88 -9.79
N THR A 338 -18.40 30.58 -9.16
CA THR A 338 -18.18 31.23 -7.86
C THR A 338 -18.62 30.35 -6.68
N GLY A 339 -19.34 29.26 -6.95
CA GLY A 339 -19.73 28.28 -5.96
C GLY A 339 -20.30 27.01 -6.59
N SER A 340 -20.44 25.97 -5.78
CA SER A 340 -21.11 24.73 -6.19
C SER A 340 -21.92 24.13 -5.02
N ARG A 341 -22.96 23.36 -5.34
CA ARG A 341 -23.79 22.66 -4.36
C ARG A 341 -24.29 21.33 -4.90
N ILE A 342 -24.44 20.35 -4.02
CA ILE A 342 -25.06 19.07 -4.36
C ILE A 342 -26.58 19.24 -4.27
N VAL A 343 -27.28 18.93 -5.36
CA VAL A 343 -28.74 19.00 -5.44
C VAL A 343 -29.28 17.77 -6.17
N GLN A 344 -30.54 17.45 -5.92
CA GLN A 344 -31.24 16.42 -6.68
C GLN A 344 -31.63 16.98 -8.06
N ASN A 345 -31.31 16.25 -9.13
CA ASN A 345 -31.70 16.60 -10.49
C ASN A 345 -33.15 16.18 -10.78
N GLN A 346 -33.65 16.54 -11.97
CA GLN A 346 -35.00 16.21 -12.46
C GLN A 346 -35.29 14.70 -12.58
N TYR A 347 -34.27 13.85 -12.46
CA TYR A 347 -34.38 12.39 -12.48
C TYR A 347 -34.20 11.75 -11.09
N GLY A 348 -34.23 12.55 -10.02
CA GLY A 348 -34.12 12.07 -8.65
C GLY A 348 -32.69 11.74 -8.19
N LYS A 349 -31.65 12.05 -8.98
CA LYS A 349 -30.25 11.73 -8.68
C LYS A 349 -29.50 12.93 -8.11
N TYR A 350 -28.62 12.71 -7.14
CA TYR A 350 -27.78 13.76 -6.56
C TYR A 350 -26.61 14.13 -7.48
N VAL A 351 -26.51 15.40 -7.85
CA VAL A 351 -25.45 15.93 -8.73
C VAL A 351 -24.91 17.25 -8.17
N ARG A 352 -23.61 17.50 -8.36
CA ARG A 352 -23.00 18.80 -8.03
C ARG A 352 -23.29 19.79 -9.16
N LYS A 353 -24.04 20.85 -8.84
CA LYS A 353 -24.29 21.98 -9.75
C LYS A 353 -23.35 23.13 -9.45
N TYR A 354 -22.86 23.76 -10.51
CA TYR A 354 -21.94 24.89 -10.51
C TYR A 354 -22.69 26.17 -10.86
N GLN A 355 -22.47 27.22 -10.08
CA GLN A 355 -23.16 28.50 -10.22
C GLN A 355 -22.17 29.66 -10.28
N TRP A 356 -22.56 30.71 -10.99
CA TRP A 356 -21.85 31.97 -11.05
C TRP A 356 -22.75 33.08 -10.52
N GLN A 357 -22.28 33.82 -9.53
CA GLN A 357 -23.02 34.89 -8.85
C GLN A 357 -22.61 36.31 -9.31
N GLY A 358 -21.59 36.44 -10.17
CA GLY A 358 -21.16 37.72 -10.74
C GLY A 358 -21.87 38.09 -12.04
N ASN A 359 -21.49 39.23 -12.64
CA ASN A 359 -21.95 39.61 -13.98
C ASN A 359 -21.18 38.86 -15.09
N GLU A 360 -21.66 38.96 -16.33
CA GLU A 360 -21.07 38.30 -17.50
C GLU A 360 -19.64 38.77 -17.79
N ASN A 361 -19.35 40.07 -17.60
CA ASN A 361 -18.02 40.63 -17.81
C ASN A 361 -16.98 40.00 -16.86
N ALA A 362 -17.33 39.87 -15.57
CA ALA A 362 -16.47 39.21 -14.59
C ALA A 362 -16.25 37.72 -14.93
N MET A 363 -17.29 37.05 -15.44
CA MET A 363 -17.19 35.66 -15.90
C MET A 363 -16.23 35.53 -17.09
N SER A 364 -16.36 36.43 -18.08
CA SER A 364 -15.49 36.47 -19.25
C SER A 364 -14.03 36.75 -18.87
N GLN A 365 -13.78 37.70 -17.97
CA GLN A 365 -12.43 38.00 -17.48
C GLN A 365 -11.81 36.80 -16.74
N TYR A 366 -12.60 36.13 -15.89
CA TYR A 366 -12.12 34.95 -15.18
C TYR A 366 -11.82 33.78 -16.11
N LEU A 367 -12.70 33.51 -17.09
CA LEU A 367 -12.44 32.51 -18.12
C LEU A 367 -11.18 32.85 -18.95
N ALA A 368 -11.00 34.11 -19.32
CA ALA A 368 -9.81 34.56 -20.04
C ALA A 368 -8.53 34.31 -19.23
N ALA A 369 -8.57 34.56 -17.91
CA ALA A 369 -7.44 34.27 -17.02
C ALA A 369 -7.13 32.77 -16.90
N LEU A 370 -8.18 31.92 -16.82
CA LEU A 370 -8.02 30.46 -16.80
C LEU A 370 -7.37 29.95 -18.09
N LEU A 371 -7.92 30.36 -19.25
CA LEU A 371 -7.41 29.94 -20.54
C LEU A 371 -6.00 30.46 -20.80
N LYS A 372 -5.68 31.71 -20.44
CA LYS A 372 -4.33 32.25 -20.55
C LYS A 372 -3.32 31.45 -19.73
N LEU A 373 -3.68 31.07 -18.52
CA LEU A 373 -2.84 30.25 -17.64
C LEU A 373 -2.63 28.86 -18.21
N ASP A 374 -3.71 28.21 -18.67
CA ASP A 374 -3.67 26.86 -19.22
C ASP A 374 -2.85 26.79 -20.52
N PHE A 375 -3.13 27.69 -21.48
CA PHE A 375 -2.35 27.76 -22.73
C PHE A 375 -0.88 28.11 -22.46
N GLY A 376 -0.59 29.07 -21.58
CA GLY A 376 0.79 29.43 -21.25
C GLY A 376 1.60 28.30 -20.62
N ARG A 377 0.92 27.34 -19.95
CA ARG A 377 1.57 26.21 -19.28
C ARG A 377 1.66 24.95 -20.14
N TYR A 378 0.62 24.66 -20.93
CA TYR A 378 0.47 23.36 -21.57
C TYR A 378 0.59 23.37 -23.10
N PHE A 379 0.42 24.52 -23.76
CA PHE A 379 0.56 24.60 -25.22
C PHE A 379 2.03 24.48 -25.63
N ARG A 380 2.32 23.58 -26.59
CA ARG A 380 3.68 23.36 -27.11
C ARG A 380 3.78 23.81 -28.57
N LYS A 381 4.44 24.94 -28.81
CA LYS A 381 4.66 25.47 -30.18
C LYS A 381 5.45 24.53 -31.10
N SER A 382 6.33 23.70 -30.54
CA SER A 382 7.18 22.78 -31.29
C SER A 382 6.37 21.69 -31.99
N LEU A 383 5.24 21.28 -31.41
CA LEU A 383 4.35 20.30 -32.02
C LEU A 383 3.66 20.86 -33.27
N PHE A 384 3.31 22.16 -33.26
CA PHE A 384 2.63 22.81 -34.38
C PHE A 384 3.56 23.16 -35.56
N THR A 385 4.85 23.40 -35.28
CA THR A 385 5.85 23.81 -36.29
C THR A 385 6.67 22.64 -36.87
N GLY A 386 6.60 21.47 -36.24
CA GLY A 386 7.41 20.31 -36.59
C GLY A 386 6.91 19.56 -37.82
N ASN A 387 7.47 19.87 -39.00
CA ASN A 387 7.71 18.83 -40.00
C ASN A 387 8.94 18.03 -39.58
N GLY A 388 8.81 17.01 -38.73
CA GLY A 388 9.74 15.87 -38.61
C GLY A 388 11.26 16.09 -38.70
N GLN A 389 11.79 17.26 -38.39
CA GLN A 389 13.20 17.60 -38.45
C GLN A 389 13.53 18.44 -37.22
N GLY A 390 14.39 17.88 -36.37
CA GLY A 390 14.94 18.58 -35.23
C GLY A 390 15.62 19.86 -35.70
N SER A 391 15.21 20.99 -35.15
CA SER A 391 16.01 22.20 -35.20
C SER A 391 17.13 22.05 -34.18
N GLU A 392 18.29 21.68 -34.71
CA GLU A 392 19.61 21.87 -34.14
C GLU A 392 19.70 23.13 -33.27
N HIS A 393 20.07 22.95 -32.01
CA HIS A 393 20.80 24.01 -31.33
C HIS A 393 22.14 24.16 -32.05
N MET A 394 22.26 25.24 -32.82
CA MET A 394 23.51 25.72 -33.38
C MET A 394 24.47 26.01 -32.23
N GLN A 395 25.29 25.03 -31.86
CA GLN A 395 26.52 25.26 -31.11
C GLN A 395 27.54 25.83 -32.10
N MET A 396 27.87 27.10 -31.96
CA MET A 396 29.14 27.60 -32.48
C MET A 396 30.27 26.91 -31.72
N SER A 397 31.00 26.01 -32.38
CA SER A 397 32.30 25.54 -31.90
C SER A 397 33.40 26.19 -32.74
N LEU A 398 34.13 27.12 -32.11
CA LEU A 398 35.48 27.43 -32.53
C LEU A 398 36.35 26.24 -32.09
N PHE A 399 37.03 25.61 -33.04
CA PHE A 399 37.99 24.50 -32.91
C PHE A 399 37.44 23.06 -33.04
N GLY A 400 37.70 22.48 -34.22
CA GLY A 400 38.35 21.17 -34.33
C GLY A 400 37.44 19.94 -34.37
N ASN A 401 37.32 19.36 -35.58
CA ASN A 401 36.70 18.06 -35.86
C ASN A 401 37.18 16.93 -34.91
N VAL A 402 36.25 16.37 -34.14
CA VAL A 402 36.27 14.96 -33.73
C VAL A 402 34.86 14.41 -33.93
N ALA A 403 34.74 13.38 -34.76
CA ALA A 403 33.48 12.68 -34.99
C ALA A 403 32.99 12.05 -33.67
N MET A 404 31.95 12.62 -33.06
CA MET A 404 31.22 11.97 -32.00
C MET A 404 30.07 11.15 -32.60
N LYS A 405 30.08 9.84 -32.32
CA LYS A 405 28.97 8.92 -32.58
C LYS A 405 27.66 9.50 -32.02
N GLN A 406 26.60 9.49 -32.82
CA GLN A 406 25.24 9.68 -32.33
C GLN A 406 24.96 8.66 -31.22
N VAL A 407 24.71 9.13 -30.00
CA VAL A 407 24.31 8.28 -28.88
C VAL A 407 22.80 8.04 -29.01
N GLU A 408 22.40 6.77 -29.09
CA GLU A 408 21.00 6.35 -29.09
C GLU A 408 20.31 6.83 -27.80
N LYS A 409 19.33 7.74 -27.92
CA LYS A 409 18.54 8.28 -26.80
C LYS A 409 17.44 7.32 -26.29
N GLY A 410 17.58 6.02 -26.55
CA GLY A 410 16.63 4.99 -26.16
C GLY A 410 17.05 4.23 -24.90
N LYS A 411 16.25 3.22 -24.53
CA LYS A 411 16.64 2.20 -23.56
C LYS A 411 17.92 1.52 -24.04
N ARG A 412 18.97 1.51 -23.22
CA ARG A 412 20.31 0.99 -23.60
C ARG A 412 20.99 0.33 -22.41
N ALA A 413 22.09 -0.39 -22.63
CA ALA A 413 22.83 -1.02 -21.53
C ALA A 413 23.46 0.06 -20.63
N TYR A 414 23.26 -0.04 -19.32
CA TYR A 414 23.96 0.78 -18.33
C TYR A 414 25.34 0.18 -18.09
N THR A 415 26.40 0.99 -18.29
CA THR A 415 27.79 0.52 -18.22
C THR A 415 28.62 1.20 -17.12
N ASP A 416 28.07 2.22 -16.46
CA ASP A 416 28.72 2.85 -15.33
C ASP A 416 28.72 1.92 -14.10
N GLY A 417 29.60 2.23 -13.14
CA GLY A 417 29.68 1.48 -11.88
C GLY A 417 28.32 1.42 -11.17
N VAL A 418 27.99 0.24 -10.65
CA VAL A 418 26.77 -0.01 -9.89
C VAL A 418 27.18 -0.11 -8.42
N GLU A 419 26.67 0.80 -7.61
CA GLU A 419 26.88 0.75 -6.16
C GLU A 419 26.03 -0.37 -5.55
N ALA A 420 26.49 -0.94 -4.43
CA ALA A 420 25.82 -2.07 -3.78
C ALA A 420 24.34 -1.79 -3.43
N TRP A 421 24.03 -0.53 -3.09
CA TRP A 421 22.69 -0.07 -2.70
C TRP A 421 21.76 0.30 -3.87
N MET A 422 22.24 0.29 -5.12
CA MET A 422 21.40 0.63 -6.28
C MET A 422 20.45 -0.49 -6.68
N LYS A 423 19.15 -0.17 -6.85
CA LYS A 423 18.08 -1.12 -7.19
C LYS A 423 17.29 -0.75 -8.44
N ASP A 424 16.36 -1.62 -8.85
CA ASP A 424 15.47 -1.37 -9.99
C ASP A 424 14.70 -0.05 -9.78
N GLY A 425 14.62 0.76 -10.83
CA GLY A 425 14.03 2.09 -10.76
C GLY A 425 14.91 3.16 -10.10
N ALA A 426 16.13 2.84 -9.66
CA ALA A 426 17.02 3.84 -9.08
C ALA A 426 17.42 4.86 -10.14
N MET A 427 17.23 6.16 -9.85
CA MET A 427 17.61 7.21 -10.78
C MET A 427 19.14 7.35 -10.88
N VAL A 428 19.67 7.58 -12.08
CA VAL A 428 21.10 7.79 -12.35
C VAL A 428 21.30 8.83 -13.44
N LEU A 429 22.48 9.45 -13.47
CA LEU A 429 22.95 10.28 -14.59
C LEU A 429 23.91 9.42 -15.42
N PHE A 430 23.48 9.00 -16.61
CA PHE A 430 24.28 8.17 -17.51
C PHE A 430 24.45 8.88 -18.84
N GLU A 431 25.71 9.06 -19.29
CA GLU A 431 26.05 9.74 -20.55
C GLU A 431 25.40 11.14 -20.70
N GLY A 432 25.28 11.87 -19.60
CA GLY A 432 24.67 13.21 -19.58
C GLY A 432 23.14 13.23 -19.58
N GLN A 433 22.48 12.07 -19.53
CA GLN A 433 21.02 11.95 -19.47
C GLN A 433 20.58 11.37 -18.12
N VAL A 434 19.49 11.91 -17.54
CA VAL A 434 18.89 11.33 -16.33
C VAL A 434 17.95 10.20 -16.74
N GLY A 435 18.06 9.06 -16.07
CA GLY A 435 17.21 7.90 -16.30
C GLY A 435 17.14 7.01 -15.08
N THR A 436 16.42 5.91 -15.19
CA THR A 436 16.35 4.87 -14.16
C THR A 436 17.02 3.59 -14.66
N ILE A 437 17.62 2.83 -13.75
CA ILE A 437 18.18 1.52 -14.09
C ILE A 437 17.10 0.43 -14.00
N GLN A 438 17.14 -0.53 -14.91
CA GLN A 438 16.30 -1.73 -14.89
C GLN A 438 17.16 -2.99 -14.94
N TYR A 439 16.94 -3.90 -13.99
CA TYR A 439 17.65 -5.17 -13.93
C TYR A 439 16.92 -6.23 -14.76
N ARG A 440 17.61 -6.83 -15.72
CA ARG A 440 17.08 -7.89 -16.58
C ARG A 440 17.71 -9.23 -16.23
N LYS A 441 16.92 -10.13 -15.64
CA LYS A 441 17.34 -11.53 -15.42
C LYS A 441 16.91 -12.40 -16.60
N SER A 442 17.87 -13.05 -17.24
CA SER A 442 17.63 -14.09 -18.23
C SER A 442 17.57 -15.45 -17.52
N SER A 443 16.60 -16.30 -17.86
CA SER A 443 16.50 -17.67 -17.34
C SER A 443 17.64 -18.61 -17.81
N LEU A 444 18.54 -18.12 -18.67
CA LEU A 444 19.58 -18.90 -19.35
C LEU A 444 21.02 -18.50 -18.98
N TYR A 445 21.24 -17.45 -18.19
CA TYR A 445 22.58 -16.96 -17.82
C TYR A 445 22.65 -16.53 -16.35
N GLN A 446 23.82 -16.69 -15.72
CA GLN A 446 24.08 -16.25 -14.33
C GLN A 446 24.21 -14.71 -14.19
N GLU A 447 24.56 -14.00 -15.27
CA GLU A 447 24.81 -12.56 -15.22
C GLU A 447 23.53 -11.73 -15.40
N VAL A 448 23.37 -10.71 -14.54
CA VAL A 448 22.24 -9.77 -14.57
C VAL A 448 22.62 -8.59 -15.47
N ALA A 449 21.96 -8.45 -16.61
CA ALA A 449 22.15 -7.28 -17.48
C ALA A 449 21.38 -6.08 -16.91
N ILE A 450 21.98 -4.90 -16.96
CA ILE A 450 21.38 -3.67 -16.43
C ILE A 450 21.12 -2.73 -17.60
N ASP A 451 19.88 -2.29 -17.72
CA ASP A 451 19.46 -1.33 -18.74
C ASP A 451 19.29 0.06 -18.12
N PHE A 452 19.82 1.08 -18.77
CA PHE A 452 19.43 2.47 -18.55
C PHE A 452 18.15 2.77 -19.33
N VAL A 453 17.12 3.22 -18.63
CA VAL A 453 15.86 3.71 -19.20
C VAL A 453 15.82 5.23 -19.03
N PRO A 454 15.92 6.01 -20.10
CA PRO A 454 15.93 7.47 -20.00
C PRO A 454 14.61 7.98 -19.43
N VAL A 455 14.71 8.91 -18.47
CA VAL A 455 13.55 9.70 -18.03
C VAL A 455 13.47 10.90 -18.97
N ASP A 456 12.26 11.22 -19.40
CA ASP A 456 11.99 12.28 -20.36
C ASP A 456 12.67 13.61 -19.95
N GLU A 457 13.46 14.19 -20.86
CA GLU A 457 14.26 15.42 -20.64
C GLU A 457 13.37 16.60 -20.20
N GLY A 458 12.07 16.58 -20.51
CA GLY A 458 11.10 17.60 -20.07
C GLY A 458 10.49 17.38 -18.67
N LYS A 459 10.75 16.25 -18.00
CA LYS A 459 10.17 15.87 -16.69
C LYS A 459 11.16 15.94 -15.53
N VAL A 460 12.46 15.97 -15.83
CA VAL A 460 13.51 15.94 -14.81
C VAL A 460 14.52 17.05 -15.08
N ASN A 461 14.67 17.93 -14.09
CA ASN A 461 15.73 18.93 -14.10
C ASN A 461 17.08 18.25 -13.84
N THR A 462 17.95 18.20 -14.86
CA THR A 462 19.27 17.56 -14.79
C THR A 462 20.17 18.18 -13.73
N ASP A 463 20.09 19.49 -13.50
CA ASP A 463 20.90 20.17 -12.48
C ASP A 463 20.40 19.84 -11.07
N ARG A 464 19.08 19.73 -10.88
CA ARG A 464 18.51 19.24 -9.62
C ARG A 464 18.93 17.80 -9.33
N ALA A 465 18.96 16.94 -10.36
CA ALA A 465 19.43 15.56 -10.22
C ALA A 465 20.92 15.47 -9.86
N LYS A 466 21.77 16.31 -10.47
CA LYS A 466 23.20 16.41 -10.12
C LYS A 466 23.43 16.82 -8.67
N ASP A 467 22.57 17.69 -8.12
CA ASP A 467 22.67 18.11 -6.72
C ASP A 467 22.08 17.07 -5.74
N TYR A 468 21.06 16.31 -6.17
CA TYR A 468 20.41 15.27 -5.36
C TYR A 468 21.20 13.96 -5.25
N PHE A 469 21.81 13.46 -6.35
CA PHE A 469 22.50 12.16 -6.32
C PHE A 469 23.64 12.06 -5.31
N PRO A 470 24.46 13.10 -5.08
CA PRO A 470 25.45 13.10 -4.00
C PRO A 470 24.83 12.99 -2.61
N ILE A 471 23.67 13.61 -2.35
CA ILE A 471 22.96 13.49 -1.07
C ILE A 471 22.53 12.03 -0.85
N ARG A 472 21.90 11.43 -1.85
CA ARG A 472 21.47 10.03 -1.82
C ARG A 472 22.65 9.09 -1.57
N LYS A 473 23.77 9.30 -2.28
CA LYS A 473 24.98 8.50 -2.11
C LYS A 473 25.53 8.61 -0.69
N ALA A 474 25.72 9.83 -0.19
CA ALA A 474 26.20 10.07 1.18
C ALA A 474 25.28 9.46 2.24
N TYR A 475 23.95 9.52 2.04
CA TYR A 475 22.97 8.89 2.92
C TYR A 475 23.12 7.37 2.99
N PHE A 476 23.18 6.68 1.83
CA PHE A 476 23.30 5.22 1.82
C PHE A 476 24.67 4.74 2.32
N GLU A 477 25.76 5.43 1.98
CA GLU A 477 27.09 5.11 2.51
C GLU A 477 27.15 5.26 4.02
N LEU A 478 26.62 6.36 4.58
CA LEU A 478 26.53 6.56 6.02
C LEU A 478 25.68 5.46 6.67
N SER A 479 24.46 5.23 6.16
CA SER A 479 23.52 4.27 6.74
C SER A 479 24.04 2.84 6.71
N ILE A 480 24.72 2.41 5.65
CA ILE A 480 25.25 1.05 5.51
C ILE A 480 26.46 0.87 6.41
N LYS A 481 27.42 1.81 6.37
CA LYS A 481 28.64 1.72 7.14
C LYS A 481 28.38 1.75 8.65
N GLU A 482 27.54 2.66 9.11
CA GLU A 482 27.19 2.75 10.54
C GLU A 482 26.45 1.50 11.03
N ARG A 483 25.62 0.88 10.18
CA ARG A 483 24.92 -0.36 10.52
C ARG A 483 25.86 -1.57 10.57
N GLU A 484 26.77 -1.70 9.61
CA GLU A 484 27.67 -2.85 9.51
C GLU A 484 28.85 -2.77 10.48
N GLU A 485 29.45 -1.59 10.63
CA GLU A 485 30.62 -1.39 11.49
C GLU A 485 30.25 -1.07 12.94
N GLN A 486 28.99 -0.71 13.22
CA GLN A 486 28.50 -0.27 14.54
C GLN A 486 29.35 0.87 15.14
N LYS A 487 29.85 1.76 14.26
CA LYS A 487 30.74 2.88 14.60
C LYS A 487 30.28 4.17 13.95
N GLU A 488 30.46 5.27 14.66
CA GLU A 488 29.99 6.60 14.24
C GLU A 488 30.92 7.17 13.15
N ASP A 489 30.36 7.52 11.99
CA ASP A 489 31.09 8.19 10.92
C ASP A 489 30.73 9.69 10.82
N ASN A 490 31.45 10.49 11.60
CA ASN A 490 31.31 11.95 11.58
C ASN A 490 31.80 12.60 10.28
N GLY A 491 32.55 11.89 9.44
CA GLY A 491 32.96 12.37 8.12
C GLY A 491 31.78 12.36 7.16
N LEU A 492 31.20 11.18 6.95
CA LEU A 492 30.05 10.99 6.05
C LEU A 492 28.82 11.76 6.53
N ARG A 493 28.60 11.88 7.85
CA ARG A 493 27.49 12.69 8.38
C ARG A 493 27.65 14.18 8.09
N ARG A 494 28.87 14.73 8.19
CA ARG A 494 29.15 16.12 7.82
C ARG A 494 28.96 16.35 6.32
N GLU A 495 29.39 15.40 5.50
CA GLU A 495 29.17 15.44 4.05
C GLU A 495 27.68 15.43 3.70
N LEU A 496 26.89 14.53 4.30
CA LEU A 496 25.43 14.48 4.12
C LEU A 496 24.77 15.82 4.45
N ASN A 497 25.13 16.42 5.60
CA ASN A 497 24.61 17.73 5.98
C ASN A 497 24.99 18.82 4.99
N ALA A 498 26.28 18.89 4.60
CA ALA A 498 26.77 19.92 3.70
C ALA A 498 26.07 19.83 2.32
N ARG A 499 25.87 18.62 1.80
CA ARG A 499 25.15 18.38 0.53
C ARG A 499 23.68 18.75 0.64
N TYR A 500 23.02 18.36 1.74
CA TYR A 500 21.62 18.71 1.99
C TYR A 500 21.44 20.23 2.11
N ASP A 501 22.28 20.92 2.90
CA ASP A 501 22.19 22.36 3.09
C ASP A 501 22.42 23.14 1.79
N ALA A 502 23.37 22.68 0.96
CA ALA A 502 23.61 23.25 -0.36
C ALA A 502 22.40 23.05 -1.31
N PHE A 503 21.75 21.89 -1.26
CA PHE A 503 20.54 21.64 -2.04
C PHE A 503 19.38 22.51 -1.59
N VAL A 504 19.12 22.60 -0.28
CA VAL A 504 18.04 23.43 0.27
C VAL A 504 18.23 24.90 -0.06
N ALA A 505 19.47 25.41 0.02
CA ALA A 505 19.78 26.79 -0.34
C ALA A 505 19.46 27.13 -1.82
N LYS A 506 19.51 26.13 -2.71
CA LYS A 506 19.30 26.32 -4.15
C LYS A 506 17.88 25.96 -4.62
N TRP A 507 17.30 24.90 -4.06
CA TRP A 507 16.06 24.28 -4.55
C TRP A 507 14.91 24.32 -3.54
N GLY A 508 15.13 24.75 -2.29
CA GLY A 508 14.14 24.67 -1.21
C GLY A 508 14.16 23.31 -0.50
N CYS A 509 13.29 23.18 0.51
CA CYS A 509 13.21 21.97 1.35
C CYS A 509 12.69 20.76 0.57
N PHE A 510 12.95 19.54 1.05
CA PHE A 510 12.48 18.31 0.40
C PHE A 510 10.95 18.23 0.38
N HIS A 511 10.27 18.66 1.45
CA HIS A 511 8.80 18.64 1.58
C HIS A 511 8.07 19.68 0.72
N GLU A 512 8.78 20.55 0.00
CA GLU A 512 8.16 21.41 -1.01
C GLU A 512 7.68 20.58 -2.21
N ASN A 513 6.49 20.88 -2.74
CA ASN A 513 5.78 20.01 -3.72
C ASN A 513 6.65 19.63 -4.93
N ASP A 514 7.44 20.56 -5.49
CA ASP A 514 8.27 20.32 -6.67
C ASP A 514 9.47 19.41 -6.37
N ASN A 515 10.02 19.45 -5.15
CA ASN A 515 11.14 18.60 -4.73
C ASN A 515 10.65 17.22 -4.31
N LYS A 516 9.50 17.16 -3.62
CA LYS A 516 8.82 15.91 -3.30
C LYS A 516 8.51 15.11 -4.57
N GLU A 517 7.88 15.73 -5.56
CA GLU A 517 7.56 15.04 -6.83
C GLU A 517 8.82 14.55 -7.55
N PHE A 518 9.89 15.35 -7.55
CA PHE A 518 11.17 14.99 -8.17
C PHE A 518 11.83 13.79 -7.46
N ILE A 519 11.96 13.83 -6.13
CA ILE A 519 12.61 12.76 -5.35
C ILE A 519 11.83 11.45 -5.48
N MET A 520 10.49 11.51 -5.55
CA MET A 520 9.63 10.33 -5.68
C MET A 520 9.71 9.63 -7.07
N LEU A 521 10.40 10.21 -8.05
CA LEU A 521 10.74 9.52 -9.30
C LEU A 521 11.85 8.49 -9.11
N ASP A 522 12.67 8.64 -8.08
CA ASP A 522 13.70 7.68 -7.68
C ASP A 522 13.07 6.60 -6.81
N SER A 523 13.27 5.32 -7.14
CA SER A 523 12.78 4.21 -6.31
C SER A 523 13.39 4.18 -4.90
N LEU A 524 14.56 4.83 -4.73
CA LEU A 524 15.23 5.05 -3.44
C LEU A 524 14.80 6.37 -2.77
N GLY A 525 13.99 7.17 -3.45
CA GLY A 525 13.65 8.53 -3.08
C GLY A 525 12.92 8.65 -1.76
N VAL A 526 12.01 7.72 -1.43
CA VAL A 526 11.23 7.76 -0.18
C VAL A 526 12.14 7.71 1.05
N GLU A 527 13.18 6.88 1.02
CA GLU A 527 14.12 6.76 2.13
C GLU A 527 14.89 8.06 2.34
N VAL A 528 15.45 8.61 1.26
CA VAL A 528 16.23 9.87 1.29
C VAL A 528 15.34 11.06 1.62
N PHE A 529 14.08 11.07 1.16
CA PHE A 529 13.11 12.14 1.43
C PHE A 529 12.90 12.35 2.94
N THR A 530 12.95 11.27 3.73
CA THR A 530 12.73 11.30 5.18
C THR A 530 13.96 11.65 6.01
N ILE A 531 15.05 12.12 5.40
CA ILE A 531 16.12 12.83 6.13
C ILE A 531 15.65 14.23 6.57
N GLU A 532 14.54 14.72 6.01
CA GLU A 532 13.78 15.87 6.48
C GLU A 532 12.46 15.36 7.10
N MET A 533 11.96 16.03 8.12
CA MET A 533 10.67 15.71 8.75
C MET A 533 9.80 16.95 8.91
N GLN A 534 8.50 16.75 8.73
CA GLN A 534 7.49 17.73 9.08
C GLN A 534 6.94 17.45 10.49
N LEU A 535 7.27 18.33 11.45
CA LEU A 535 6.73 18.32 12.81
C LEU A 535 5.71 19.46 12.94
N GLY A 536 4.43 19.15 12.74
CA GLY A 536 3.38 20.16 12.71
C GLY A 536 3.54 21.13 11.53
N LYS A 537 3.90 22.38 11.82
CA LYS A 537 4.16 23.42 10.79
C LYS A 537 5.64 23.59 10.46
N ASP A 538 6.54 23.01 11.25
CA ASP A 538 7.98 23.20 11.12
C ASP A 538 8.63 22.04 10.37
N LEU A 539 9.61 22.36 9.53
CA LEU A 539 10.46 21.38 8.84
C LEU A 539 11.81 21.27 9.56
N VAL A 540 12.19 20.06 9.93
CA VAL A 540 13.43 19.80 10.67
C VAL A 540 14.24 18.66 10.06
N LYS A 541 15.57 18.71 10.22
CA LYS A 541 16.48 17.61 9.89
C LYS A 541 16.25 16.40 10.80
N SER A 542 16.20 15.20 10.24
CA SER A 542 16.13 13.91 10.94
C SER A 542 17.40 13.59 11.74
N ASP A 543 17.28 12.68 12.70
CA ASP A 543 18.36 12.39 13.66
C ASP A 543 19.60 11.78 12.99
N ILE A 544 19.46 11.05 11.88
CA ILE A 544 20.60 10.49 11.11
C ILE A 544 21.62 11.56 10.69
N MET A 545 21.17 12.81 10.52
CA MET A 545 22.05 13.95 10.23
C MET A 545 22.76 14.51 11.46
N ARG A 546 22.47 14.03 12.67
CA ARG A 546 23.00 14.55 13.94
C ARG A 546 23.74 13.49 14.73
N GLU A 547 23.24 12.26 14.74
CA GLU A 547 23.75 11.13 15.52
C GLU A 547 23.53 9.79 14.80
N PRO A 548 24.20 8.70 15.22
CA PRO A 548 23.90 7.36 14.74
C PRO A 548 22.46 6.93 15.08
N VAL A 549 21.74 6.40 14.10
CA VAL A 549 20.35 5.90 14.27
C VAL A 549 20.23 4.39 14.14
N ALA A 550 21.27 3.72 13.64
CA ALA A 550 21.31 2.27 13.47
C ALA A 550 21.76 1.52 14.73
N PHE A 551 22.46 2.19 15.63
CA PHE A 551 22.97 1.63 16.88
C PHE A 551 23.10 2.69 17.96
N LYS A 552 23.17 2.27 19.21
CA LYS A 552 23.35 3.17 20.34
C LYS A 552 24.83 3.40 20.63
N LYS A 553 25.25 4.66 20.70
CA LYS A 553 26.55 5.03 21.26
C LYS A 553 26.52 4.76 22.77
N ILE A 554 27.36 3.85 23.24
CA ILE A 554 27.66 3.73 24.67
C ILE A 554 28.32 5.07 25.04
N ASP A 555 27.66 5.87 25.89
CA ASP A 555 28.26 7.11 26.39
C ASP A 555 29.26 6.72 27.49
N PRO A 556 30.58 6.80 27.23
CA PRO A 556 31.58 6.40 28.21
C PRO A 556 31.58 7.32 29.45
N ASN A 557 30.90 8.47 29.41
CA ASN A 557 30.79 9.39 30.54
C ASN A 557 29.54 9.15 31.40
N LYS A 558 28.62 8.28 30.98
CA LYS A 558 27.40 7.99 31.73
C LYS A 558 27.70 6.95 32.81
N ARG A 559 28.02 7.43 34.01
CA ARG A 559 28.20 6.58 35.20
C ARG A 559 26.87 5.93 35.59
N LEU A 560 26.83 4.61 35.53
CA LEU A 560 25.70 3.79 35.99
C LEU A 560 25.93 3.40 37.45
N THR A 561 24.85 3.17 38.19
CA THR A 561 24.95 2.46 39.47
C THR A 561 25.35 1.00 39.23
N PRO A 562 26.00 0.29 40.17
CA PRO A 562 26.39 -1.12 39.98
C PRO A 562 25.23 -2.02 39.52
N ILE A 563 24.02 -1.78 40.03
CA ILE A 563 22.83 -2.54 39.66
C ILE A 563 22.32 -2.23 38.24
N GLU A 564 22.43 -0.97 37.79
CA GLU A 564 22.10 -0.57 36.42
C GLU A 564 23.15 -1.06 35.42
N ALA A 565 24.42 -1.04 35.81
CA ALA A 565 25.53 -1.58 35.05
C ALA A 565 25.42 -3.11 34.90
N LEU A 566 24.99 -3.81 35.95
CA LEU A 566 24.71 -5.25 35.92
C LEU A 566 23.59 -5.57 34.92
N ALA A 567 22.47 -4.86 34.99
CA ALA A 567 21.39 -5.03 34.01
C ALA A 567 21.86 -4.75 32.59
N SER A 568 22.68 -3.71 32.40
CA SER A 568 23.28 -3.33 31.13
C SER A 568 24.22 -4.41 30.58
N SER A 569 25.07 -4.96 31.43
CA SER A 569 25.96 -6.08 31.11
C SER A 569 25.20 -7.32 30.65
N LEU A 570 24.16 -7.71 31.42
CA LEU A 570 23.34 -8.87 31.10
C LEU A 570 22.66 -8.73 29.74
N ASN A 571 22.29 -7.52 29.32
CA ASN A 571 21.69 -7.32 28.01
C ASN A 571 22.70 -7.35 26.85
N PHE A 572 23.82 -6.63 26.99
CA PHE A 572 24.83 -6.51 25.93
C PHE A 572 25.66 -7.78 25.74
N TYR A 573 25.99 -8.46 26.84
CA TYR A 573 26.91 -9.60 26.82
C TYR A 573 26.22 -10.92 27.18
N GLY A 574 24.95 -10.90 27.63
CA GLY A 574 24.24 -12.11 28.07
C GLY A 574 24.76 -12.70 29.40
N ARG A 575 25.74 -12.02 30.03
CA ARG A 575 26.44 -12.46 31.24
C ARG A 575 26.87 -11.27 32.09
N VAL A 576 27.35 -11.55 33.30
CA VAL A 576 27.99 -10.56 34.16
C VAL A 576 29.42 -10.35 33.63
N ASP A 577 29.66 -9.20 33.00
CA ASP A 577 30.94 -8.81 32.42
C ASP A 577 31.61 -7.80 33.34
N MET A 578 32.61 -8.27 34.09
CA MET A 578 33.25 -7.46 35.15
C MET A 578 34.03 -6.28 34.58
N ASP A 579 34.65 -6.44 33.41
CA ASP A 579 35.38 -5.35 32.74
C ASP A 579 34.42 -4.21 32.36
N TYR A 580 33.25 -4.54 31.80
CA TYR A 580 32.21 -3.58 31.49
C TYR A 580 31.64 -2.91 32.75
N LEU A 581 31.38 -3.70 33.81
CA LEU A 581 30.91 -3.18 35.09
C LEU A 581 31.87 -2.15 35.67
N MET A 582 33.18 -2.45 35.70
CA MET A 582 34.22 -1.53 36.17
C MET A 582 34.26 -0.25 35.32
N GLN A 583 34.21 -0.38 33.99
CA GLN A 583 34.26 0.77 33.08
C GLN A 583 33.02 1.67 33.20
N SER A 584 31.83 1.10 33.37
CA SER A 584 30.56 1.84 33.41
C SER A 584 30.24 2.46 34.77
N THR A 585 30.83 1.94 35.85
CA THR A 585 30.65 2.45 37.22
C THR A 585 31.80 3.35 37.68
N ASP A 586 33.00 3.21 37.09
CA ASP A 586 34.24 3.85 37.55
C ASP A 586 34.65 3.38 38.98
N SER A 587 34.34 2.11 39.30
CA SER A 587 34.63 1.45 40.59
C SER A 587 35.54 0.24 40.44
N ALA A 588 36.22 -0.14 41.53
CA ALA A 588 37.08 -1.33 41.56
C ALA A 588 36.24 -2.63 41.66
N GLU A 589 36.79 -3.74 41.16
CA GLU A 589 36.12 -5.05 41.16
C GLU A 589 35.61 -5.48 42.55
N GLU A 590 36.42 -5.30 43.59
CA GLU A 590 36.08 -5.68 44.97
C GLU A 590 34.90 -4.85 45.53
N GLU A 591 34.79 -3.58 45.13
CA GLU A 591 33.68 -2.71 45.51
C GLU A 591 32.39 -3.14 44.80
N ILE A 592 32.48 -3.47 43.51
CA ILE A 592 31.36 -3.95 42.70
C ILE A 592 30.83 -5.30 43.23
N ILE A 593 31.71 -6.25 43.56
CA ILE A 593 31.30 -7.53 44.16
C ILE A 593 30.63 -7.31 45.52
N GLY A 594 31.13 -6.34 46.30
CA GLY A 594 30.53 -5.94 47.58
C GLY A 594 29.13 -5.36 47.42
N ASP A 595 28.97 -4.41 46.50
CA ASP A 595 27.70 -3.73 46.21
C ASP A 595 26.66 -4.64 45.56
N LEU A 596 27.11 -5.64 44.78
CA LEU A 596 26.27 -6.66 44.14
C LEU A 596 26.15 -7.95 44.96
N LYS A 597 26.55 -7.95 46.24
CA LYS A 597 26.46 -9.13 47.08
C LYS A 597 25.02 -9.61 47.22
N GLY A 598 24.80 -10.89 46.87
CA GLY A 598 23.46 -11.50 46.83
C GLY A 598 22.70 -11.25 45.53
N GLU A 599 23.18 -10.35 44.66
CA GLU A 599 22.69 -10.14 43.29
C GLU A 599 23.50 -10.93 42.25
N ILE A 600 24.76 -11.28 42.55
CA ILE A 600 25.60 -12.15 41.73
C ILE A 600 26.20 -13.29 42.57
N PHE A 601 26.40 -14.45 41.93
CA PHE A 601 27.03 -15.65 42.49
C PHE A 601 28.10 -16.19 41.54
N TYR A 602 29.21 -16.68 42.08
CA TYR A 602 30.30 -17.24 41.28
C TYR A 602 29.98 -18.66 40.84
N ASN A 603 30.08 -18.93 39.53
CA ASN A 603 29.92 -20.26 38.97
C ASN A 603 31.30 -20.86 38.60
N PRO A 604 31.83 -21.81 39.39
CA PRO A 604 33.16 -22.37 39.18
C PRO A 604 33.24 -23.28 37.95
N ALA A 605 32.12 -23.79 37.43
CA ALA A 605 32.12 -24.65 36.23
C ALA A 605 32.56 -23.88 34.97
N ILE A 606 32.30 -22.57 34.95
CA ILE A 606 32.62 -21.68 33.83
C ILE A 606 33.62 -20.58 34.20
N GLY A 607 33.93 -20.39 35.49
CA GLY A 607 34.86 -19.36 35.97
C GLY A 607 34.32 -17.93 35.84
N GLU A 608 32.99 -17.76 35.82
CA GLU A 608 32.33 -16.46 35.61
C GLU A 608 31.29 -16.19 36.71
N TRP A 609 30.94 -14.91 36.89
CA TRP A 609 29.84 -14.49 37.76
C TRP A 609 28.49 -14.63 37.04
N GLU A 610 27.48 -15.11 37.75
CA GLU A 610 26.10 -15.20 37.27
C GLU A 610 25.15 -14.41 38.16
N HIS A 611 24.16 -13.76 37.54
CA HIS A 611 23.13 -13.04 38.27
C HIS A 611 22.21 -13.99 39.08
N LYS A 612 21.78 -13.58 40.28
CA LYS A 612 20.96 -14.39 41.23
C LYS A 612 19.75 -15.03 40.58
N GLY A 613 19.07 -14.29 39.70
CA GLY A 613 17.84 -14.73 39.05
C GLY A 613 18.07 -15.88 38.08
N LYS A 614 19.25 -15.96 37.45
CA LYS A 614 19.66 -17.08 36.60
C LYS A 614 20.26 -18.21 37.44
N PHE A 615 21.07 -17.85 38.44
CA PHE A 615 21.81 -18.81 39.24
C PHE A 615 20.87 -19.66 40.13
N LEU A 616 20.01 -19.01 40.92
CA LEU A 616 19.10 -19.63 41.90
C LEU A 616 17.76 -20.11 41.32
N SER A 617 17.64 -20.21 40.01
CA SER A 617 16.43 -20.68 39.32
C SER A 617 16.70 -21.85 38.39
N GLY A 618 15.65 -22.46 37.86
CA GLY A 618 15.78 -23.66 37.04
C GLY A 618 16.01 -24.90 37.91
N ASN A 619 16.68 -25.92 37.36
CA ASN A 619 16.96 -27.16 38.08
C ASN A 619 18.06 -26.92 39.15
N VAL A 620 17.65 -26.48 40.34
CA VAL A 620 18.57 -26.10 41.43
C VAL A 620 19.24 -27.32 42.05
N ILE A 621 18.61 -28.51 41.99
CA ILE A 621 19.20 -29.76 42.47
C ILE A 621 20.42 -30.12 41.62
N ALA A 622 20.27 -30.09 40.28
CA ALA A 622 21.37 -30.37 39.36
C ALA A 622 22.53 -29.36 39.54
N LYS A 623 22.20 -28.07 39.63
CA LYS A 623 23.18 -26.99 39.86
C LYS A 623 23.91 -27.14 41.18
N CYS A 624 23.20 -27.41 42.28
CA CYS A 624 23.80 -27.59 43.60
C CYS A 624 24.78 -28.76 43.61
N LYS A 625 24.42 -29.88 42.96
CA LYS A 625 25.29 -31.06 42.83
C LYS A 625 26.52 -30.78 41.97
N GLU A 626 26.33 -30.11 40.83
CA GLU A 626 27.42 -29.75 39.92
C GLU A 626 28.40 -28.78 40.58
N ILE A 627 27.92 -27.64 41.09
CA ILE A 627 28.75 -26.60 41.70
C ILE A 627 29.42 -27.12 42.97
N GLY A 628 28.71 -27.92 43.77
CA GLY A 628 29.26 -28.56 44.96
C GLY A 628 30.41 -29.53 44.66
N SER A 629 30.45 -30.13 43.46
CA SER A 629 31.53 -31.05 43.08
C SER A 629 32.89 -30.35 42.90
N TYR A 630 32.89 -29.06 42.57
CA TYR A 630 34.12 -28.27 42.40
C TYR A 630 34.74 -27.81 43.72
N LEU A 631 34.02 -27.87 44.85
CA LEU A 631 34.49 -27.38 46.15
C LEU A 631 35.79 -28.05 46.62
N SER A 632 36.03 -29.30 46.21
CA SER A 632 37.25 -30.05 46.55
C SER A 632 38.48 -29.60 45.75
N GLU A 633 38.29 -28.90 44.62
CA GLU A 633 39.35 -28.56 43.66
C GLU A 633 39.77 -27.09 43.72
N LEU A 634 38.96 -26.22 44.33
CA LEU A 634 39.17 -24.76 44.38
C LEU A 634 40.04 -24.32 45.58
N THR A 635 40.81 -23.23 45.40
CA THR A 635 41.67 -22.61 46.43
C THR A 635 41.31 -21.14 46.71
N ASP A 636 41.61 -20.66 47.91
CA ASP A 636 41.53 -19.25 48.33
C ASP A 636 40.15 -18.58 48.16
N ARG A 637 40.06 -17.48 47.40
CA ARG A 637 38.87 -16.60 47.30
C ARG A 637 37.70 -17.24 46.56
N GLU A 638 38.00 -18.02 45.52
CA GLU A 638 36.98 -18.69 44.71
C GLU A 638 36.19 -19.70 45.52
N LYS A 639 36.87 -20.39 46.45
CA LYS A 639 36.23 -21.34 47.35
C LYS A 639 35.18 -20.66 48.24
N ASP A 640 35.47 -19.50 48.80
CA ASP A 640 34.52 -18.75 49.65
C ASP A 640 33.29 -18.28 48.86
N TRP A 641 33.49 -17.82 47.63
CA TRP A 641 32.40 -17.45 46.72
C TRP A 641 31.54 -18.67 46.33
N THR A 642 32.17 -19.80 46.01
CA THR A 642 31.47 -21.05 45.68
C THR A 642 30.72 -21.63 46.89
N GLU A 643 31.27 -21.59 48.09
CA GLU A 643 30.57 -22.03 49.32
C GLU A 643 29.31 -21.19 49.57
N THR A 644 29.41 -19.87 49.37
CA THR A 644 28.26 -18.96 49.43
C THR A 644 27.20 -19.31 48.38
N ALA A 645 27.64 -19.65 47.16
CA ALA A 645 26.77 -20.00 46.05
C ALA A 645 26.04 -21.34 46.26
N VAL A 646 26.73 -22.37 46.73
CA VAL A 646 26.13 -23.68 47.07
C VAL A 646 25.11 -23.55 48.19
N LYS A 647 25.42 -22.75 49.22
CA LYS A 647 24.48 -22.49 50.30
C LYS A 647 23.20 -21.81 49.80
N ALA A 648 23.34 -20.81 48.94
CA ALA A 648 22.18 -20.13 48.36
C ALA A 648 21.32 -21.07 47.50
N LEU A 649 21.91 -22.02 46.77
CA LEU A 649 21.18 -23.05 46.00
C LEU A 649 20.46 -24.05 46.91
N ALA A 650 21.09 -24.47 48.01
CA ALA A 650 20.46 -25.35 48.99
C ALA A 650 19.24 -24.69 49.66
N ASP A 651 19.36 -23.41 50.01
CA ASP A 651 18.28 -22.65 50.68
C ASP A 651 17.02 -22.48 49.81
N VAL A 652 17.15 -22.53 48.47
CA VAL A 652 16.01 -22.43 47.53
C VAL A 652 15.49 -23.78 47.06
N THR A 653 16.14 -24.90 47.39
CA THR A 653 15.75 -26.23 46.92
C THR A 653 14.38 -26.63 47.52
N PRO A 654 13.38 -27.03 46.69
CA PRO A 654 12.08 -27.46 47.18
C PRO A 654 12.16 -28.68 48.11
N GLU A 655 11.20 -28.79 49.02
CA GLU A 655 11.04 -29.99 49.86
C GLU A 655 10.65 -31.18 48.98
N ALA A 656 11.32 -32.33 49.17
CA ALA A 656 11.12 -33.52 48.33
C ALA A 656 9.72 -34.13 48.55
N ILE A 657 8.99 -34.39 47.45
CA ILE A 657 7.67 -35.01 47.49
C ILE A 657 7.85 -36.52 47.72
N PRO A 658 7.23 -37.10 48.76
CA PRO A 658 7.33 -38.53 49.06
C PRO A 658 6.47 -39.37 48.10
N TYR A 659 6.74 -40.68 48.02
CA TYR A 659 6.02 -41.59 47.10
C TYR A 659 4.50 -41.54 47.29
N GLU A 660 4.04 -41.44 48.53
CA GLU A 660 2.61 -41.45 48.89
C GLU A 660 1.83 -40.25 48.33
N GLU A 661 2.53 -39.19 47.93
CA GLU A 661 1.94 -37.98 47.32
C GLU A 661 2.13 -37.95 45.79
N LEU A 662 2.81 -38.94 45.19
CA LEU A 662 2.99 -39.02 43.75
C LEU A 662 1.76 -39.66 43.08
N ASP A 663 1.11 -38.90 42.20
CA ASP A 663 0.07 -39.42 41.30
C ASP A 663 0.72 -39.98 40.02
N ILE A 664 1.00 -41.29 40.01
CA ILE A 664 1.69 -41.96 38.91
C ILE A 664 0.67 -42.60 37.96
N ASN A 665 0.67 -42.16 36.70
CA ASN A 665 -0.12 -42.76 35.64
C ASN A 665 0.68 -43.76 34.80
N MET A 666 -0.01 -44.70 34.15
CA MET A 666 0.62 -45.57 33.17
C MET A 666 0.95 -44.80 31.89
N GLY A 667 2.15 -45.00 31.35
CA GLY A 667 2.62 -44.35 30.11
C GLY A 667 3.33 -43.01 30.30
N GLU A 668 3.60 -42.60 31.54
CA GLU A 668 4.47 -41.49 31.90
C GLU A 668 5.89 -41.65 31.32
N ARG A 669 6.34 -40.67 30.53
CA ARG A 669 7.57 -40.78 29.70
C ARG A 669 8.86 -40.77 30.52
N TRP A 670 8.76 -40.39 31.79
CA TRP A 670 9.89 -40.35 32.71
C TRP A 670 10.15 -41.68 33.42
N ILE A 671 9.19 -42.60 33.36
CA ILE A 671 9.31 -43.94 33.92
C ILE A 671 10.10 -44.81 32.93
N ASP A 672 11.06 -45.57 33.44
CA ASP A 672 11.85 -46.49 32.63
C ASP A 672 10.93 -47.50 31.92
N THR A 673 11.08 -47.66 30.60
CA THR A 673 10.27 -48.60 29.82
C THR A 673 10.44 -50.04 30.28
N LYS A 674 11.52 -50.34 31.00
CA LYS A 674 11.70 -51.62 31.69
C LYS A 674 10.57 -51.92 32.67
N LEU A 675 10.07 -50.93 33.42
CA LEU A 675 8.94 -51.13 34.33
C LEU A 675 7.65 -51.48 33.57
N TYR A 676 7.42 -50.86 32.41
CA TYR A 676 6.30 -51.24 31.54
C TYR A 676 6.47 -52.63 30.92
N ALA A 677 7.70 -53.00 30.56
CA ALA A 677 8.02 -54.33 30.04
C ALA A 677 7.83 -55.43 31.10
N ASP A 678 8.27 -55.18 32.34
CA ASP A 678 8.09 -56.08 33.48
C ASP A 678 6.60 -56.27 33.80
N PHE A 679 5.84 -55.17 33.86
CA PHE A 679 4.37 -55.22 34.04
C PHE A 679 3.66 -55.96 32.89
N ALA A 680 4.01 -55.66 31.62
CA ALA A 680 3.42 -56.33 30.46
C ALA A 680 3.73 -57.84 30.45
N THR A 681 4.93 -58.21 30.89
CA THR A 681 5.35 -59.61 31.00
C THR A 681 4.50 -60.38 32.01
N GLU A 682 4.20 -59.77 33.15
CA GLU A 682 3.28 -60.34 34.15
C GLU A 682 1.84 -60.37 33.64
N LEU A 683 1.36 -59.29 33.02
CA LEU A 683 -0.01 -59.16 32.55
C LEU A 683 -0.36 -60.15 31.43
N PHE A 684 0.53 -60.33 30.45
CA PHE A 684 0.30 -61.20 29.30
C PHE A 684 0.89 -62.60 29.44
N GLU A 685 1.52 -62.92 30.58
CA GLU A 685 2.14 -64.23 30.83
C GLU A 685 3.17 -64.63 29.74
N THR A 686 3.83 -63.64 29.13
CA THR A 686 4.87 -63.85 28.11
C THR A 686 5.88 -62.71 28.13
N GLU A 687 7.15 -63.02 27.90
CA GLU A 687 8.21 -62.01 27.85
C GLU A 687 7.85 -60.91 26.84
N THR A 688 7.81 -59.68 27.32
CA THR A 688 7.38 -58.52 26.54
C THR A 688 8.45 -57.44 26.59
N SER A 689 8.72 -56.83 25.44
CA SER A 689 9.60 -55.68 25.31
C SER A 689 8.80 -54.44 24.96
N VAL A 690 9.16 -53.32 25.61
CA VAL A 690 8.54 -52.01 25.40
C VAL A 690 9.65 -51.01 25.06
N MET A 691 9.52 -50.36 23.91
CA MET A 691 10.42 -49.30 23.46
C MET A 691 9.61 -48.02 23.26
N TYR A 692 10.23 -46.88 23.57
CA TYR A 692 9.64 -45.56 23.39
C TYR A 692 10.50 -44.73 22.43
N PHE A 693 9.85 -44.06 21.48
CA PHE A 693 10.44 -43.09 20.57
C PHE A 693 9.85 -41.71 20.89
N ASP A 694 10.70 -40.79 21.33
CA ASP A 694 10.35 -39.44 21.79
C ASP A 694 9.92 -38.51 20.64
N VAL A 695 10.57 -38.59 19.47
CA VAL A 695 10.35 -37.73 18.29
C VAL A 695 8.89 -37.69 17.82
N ASN A 696 8.17 -38.80 17.96
CA ASN A 696 6.78 -38.93 17.51
C ASN A 696 5.86 -39.50 18.58
N ASP A 697 6.27 -39.42 19.85
CA ASP A 697 5.58 -39.97 21.02
C ASP A 697 4.97 -41.34 20.71
N THR A 698 5.81 -42.33 20.41
CA THR A 698 5.35 -43.67 19.96
C THR A 698 5.95 -44.79 20.80
N TYR A 699 5.07 -45.63 21.36
CA TYR A 699 5.46 -46.89 21.98
C TYR A 699 5.40 -48.06 21.00
N ILE A 700 6.40 -48.93 21.05
CA ILE A 700 6.39 -50.23 20.37
C ILE A 700 6.41 -51.32 21.43
N VAL A 701 5.35 -52.11 21.45
CA VAL A 701 5.19 -53.28 22.33
C VAL A 701 5.38 -54.54 21.49
N ARG A 702 6.23 -55.45 21.95
CA ARG A 702 6.48 -56.74 21.30
C ARG A 702 6.44 -57.88 22.30
N LEU A 703 5.49 -58.78 22.11
CA LEU A 703 5.40 -60.06 22.80
C LEU A 703 6.35 -61.05 22.12
N GLN A 704 7.19 -61.74 22.90
CA GLN A 704 8.18 -62.69 22.36
C GLN A 704 7.57 -64.04 21.97
N SER A 705 6.40 -64.38 22.52
CA SER A 705 5.68 -65.63 22.23
C SER A 705 4.18 -65.42 22.22
N TYR A 706 3.44 -66.43 21.75
CA TYR A 706 1.97 -66.40 21.75
C TYR A 706 1.44 -66.38 23.19
N SER A 707 0.55 -65.43 23.49
CA SER A 707 -0.14 -65.32 24.77
C SER A 707 -1.66 -65.48 24.59
N PRO A 708 -2.29 -66.50 25.21
CA PRO A 708 -3.75 -66.61 25.24
C PRO A 708 -4.41 -65.39 25.88
N VAL A 709 -3.76 -64.77 26.86
CA VAL A 709 -4.27 -63.59 27.56
C VAL A 709 -4.30 -62.37 26.62
N ALA A 710 -3.25 -62.15 25.83
CA ALA A 710 -3.21 -61.05 24.86
C ALA A 710 -4.16 -61.27 23.67
N TYR A 711 -4.24 -62.50 23.14
CA TYR A 711 -4.98 -62.78 21.90
C TYR A 711 -6.44 -63.18 22.10
N ASN A 712 -6.84 -63.61 23.31
CA ASN A 712 -8.22 -64.00 23.60
C ASN A 712 -8.89 -63.09 24.64
N THR A 713 -8.20 -62.75 25.73
CA THR A 713 -8.78 -61.94 26.82
C THR A 713 -8.74 -60.46 26.47
N TYR A 714 -7.55 -59.93 26.17
CA TYR A 714 -7.32 -58.53 25.76
C TYR A 714 -7.42 -58.35 24.25
N PHE A 715 -8.46 -58.91 23.63
CA PHE A 715 -8.70 -58.79 22.21
C PHE A 715 -10.04 -58.10 21.94
N VAL A 716 -10.06 -57.11 21.05
CA VAL A 716 -11.28 -56.44 20.60
C VAL A 716 -11.22 -56.27 19.09
N ARG A 717 -12.11 -56.97 18.38
CA ARG A 717 -12.20 -57.02 16.91
C ARG A 717 -10.90 -57.45 16.21
N ASN A 718 -9.97 -56.53 16.03
CA ASN A 718 -8.72 -56.70 15.30
C ASN A 718 -7.56 -55.96 16.00
N TYR A 719 -7.74 -55.61 17.27
CA TYR A 719 -6.73 -55.10 18.18
C TYR A 719 -6.45 -56.17 19.23
N ASP A 720 -5.20 -56.63 19.31
CA ASP A 720 -4.74 -57.60 20.31
C ASP A 720 -4.27 -56.92 21.60
N GLY A 721 -3.88 -57.72 22.59
CA GLY A 721 -3.46 -57.19 23.89
C GLY A 721 -2.26 -56.26 23.81
N GLY A 722 -1.34 -56.48 22.86
CA GLY A 722 -0.23 -55.57 22.61
C GLY A 722 -0.70 -54.23 22.06
N ASP A 723 -1.66 -54.24 21.14
CA ASP A 723 -2.25 -53.01 20.59
C ASP A 723 -3.02 -52.22 21.67
N LEU A 724 -3.84 -52.92 22.48
CA LEU A 724 -4.55 -52.28 23.60
C LEU A 724 -3.59 -51.76 24.68
N PHE A 725 -2.44 -52.41 24.88
CA PHE A 725 -1.41 -51.94 25.80
C PHE A 725 -0.75 -50.64 25.30
N VAL A 726 -0.50 -50.52 23.99
CA VAL A 726 -0.03 -49.26 23.38
C VAL A 726 -1.06 -48.15 23.61
N HIS A 727 -2.34 -48.44 23.39
CA HIS A 727 -3.42 -47.50 23.69
C HIS A 727 -3.49 -47.13 25.18
N ALA A 728 -3.24 -48.08 26.08
CA ALA A 728 -3.15 -47.84 27.52
C ALA A 728 -1.95 -46.97 27.93
N LEU A 729 -0.80 -47.11 27.28
CA LEU A 729 0.36 -46.23 27.47
C LEU A 729 0.10 -44.81 26.94
N HIS A 730 -0.69 -44.67 25.88
CA HIS A 730 -1.07 -43.36 25.32
C HIS A 730 -2.29 -42.71 25.97
N ASP A 731 -3.01 -43.44 26.83
CA ASP A 731 -4.32 -43.03 27.36
C ASP A 731 -5.33 -42.68 26.24
N THR A 732 -5.41 -43.56 25.24
CA THR A 732 -6.31 -43.41 24.09
C THR A 732 -7.17 -44.66 23.90
N VAL A 733 -8.22 -44.55 23.08
CA VAL A 733 -9.06 -45.69 22.69
C VAL A 733 -9.01 -45.84 21.17
N PRO A 734 -8.87 -47.07 20.62
CA PRO A 734 -8.83 -47.27 19.18
C PRO A 734 -10.15 -46.86 18.51
N GLU A 735 -10.05 -46.25 17.32
CA GLU A 735 -11.20 -46.04 16.46
C GLU A 735 -11.61 -47.36 15.80
N ILE A 736 -12.76 -47.91 16.22
CA ILE A 736 -13.30 -49.15 15.69
C ILE A 736 -14.57 -48.83 14.88
N THR A 737 -14.62 -49.31 13.63
CA THR A 737 -15.76 -49.08 12.73
C THR A 737 -16.39 -50.39 12.28
N LYS A 738 -17.70 -50.42 12.06
CA LYS A 738 -18.43 -51.51 11.42
C LYS A 738 -19.06 -51.07 10.09
N GLU A 739 -19.21 -52.00 9.16
CA GLU A 739 -19.96 -51.77 7.93
C GLU A 739 -21.46 -51.97 8.17
N ILE A 740 -22.25 -50.96 7.85
CA ILE A 740 -23.72 -51.06 7.80
C ILE A 740 -24.22 -50.71 6.41
N TYR A 741 -25.34 -51.29 5.99
CA TYR A 741 -26.00 -50.90 4.75
C TYR A 741 -26.96 -49.73 5.01
N ARG A 742 -26.74 -48.60 4.33
CA ARG A 742 -27.69 -47.48 4.27
C ARG A 742 -28.08 -47.26 2.82
N ASN A 743 -29.38 -47.35 2.51
CA ASN A 743 -29.93 -47.15 1.18
C ASN A 743 -29.32 -48.05 0.08
N GLY A 744 -28.89 -49.27 0.42
CA GLY A 744 -28.28 -50.21 -0.53
C GLY A 744 -26.77 -50.10 -0.67
N ASP A 745 -26.15 -49.04 -0.13
CA ASP A 745 -24.70 -48.85 -0.13
C ASP A 745 -24.07 -49.21 1.22
N LYS A 746 -22.85 -49.77 1.16
CA LYS A 746 -22.04 -50.06 2.34
C LYS A 746 -21.43 -48.76 2.89
N VAL A 747 -21.80 -48.39 4.10
CA VAL A 747 -21.25 -47.22 4.82
C VAL A 747 -20.54 -47.70 6.08
N ARG A 748 -19.31 -47.24 6.30
CA ARG A 748 -18.57 -47.48 7.55
C ARG A 748 -19.03 -46.49 8.61
N VAL A 749 -19.48 -46.99 9.74
CA VAL A 749 -19.87 -46.18 10.91
C VAL A 749 -19.09 -46.63 12.15
N PRO A 750 -18.89 -45.77 13.15
CA PRO A 750 -18.29 -46.16 14.43
C PRO A 750 -19.02 -47.34 15.08
N ASP A 751 -18.26 -48.29 15.63
CA ASP A 751 -18.79 -49.42 16.40
C ASP A 751 -18.73 -49.11 17.90
N GLU A 752 -19.71 -48.34 18.39
CA GLU A 752 -19.77 -47.85 19.77
C GLU A 752 -19.59 -48.94 20.83
N GLU A 753 -20.13 -50.14 20.59
CA GLU A 753 -20.00 -51.29 21.51
C GLU A 753 -18.55 -51.77 21.62
N ALA A 754 -17.86 -51.91 20.48
CA ALA A 754 -16.46 -52.33 20.46
C ALA A 754 -15.52 -51.25 21.00
N ILE A 755 -15.80 -49.97 20.74
CA ILE A 755 -15.05 -48.84 21.32
C ILE A 755 -15.19 -48.85 22.85
N GLN A 756 -16.41 -49.07 23.37
CA GLN A 756 -16.64 -49.15 24.81
C GLN A 756 -15.97 -50.38 25.45
N GLU A 757 -15.98 -51.53 24.77
CA GLU A 757 -15.26 -52.73 25.23
C GLU A 757 -13.74 -52.48 25.30
N ALA A 758 -13.16 -51.90 24.24
CA ALA A 758 -11.74 -51.54 24.20
C ALA A 758 -11.38 -50.55 25.33
N ALA A 759 -12.18 -49.50 25.51
CA ALA A 759 -11.98 -48.52 26.60
C ALA A 759 -12.00 -49.19 27.98
N THR A 760 -12.92 -50.12 28.21
CA THR A 760 -13.02 -50.86 29.49
C THR A 760 -11.77 -51.69 29.75
N LYS A 761 -11.28 -52.42 28.73
CA LYS A 761 -10.05 -53.23 28.85
C LYS A 761 -8.80 -52.37 29.03
N ILE A 762 -8.72 -51.23 28.34
CA ILE A 762 -7.62 -50.28 28.49
C ILE A 762 -7.58 -49.69 29.91
N GLN A 763 -8.73 -49.29 30.46
CA GLN A 763 -8.81 -48.82 31.84
C GLN A 763 -8.40 -49.90 32.83
N GLU A 764 -8.82 -51.15 32.61
CA GLU A 764 -8.42 -52.26 33.45
C GLU A 764 -6.90 -52.49 33.47
N ILE A 765 -6.24 -52.37 32.31
CA ILE A 765 -4.76 -52.46 32.21
C ILE A 765 -4.11 -51.35 33.07
N ARG A 766 -4.60 -50.11 32.95
CA ARG A 766 -4.08 -48.95 33.71
C ARG A 766 -4.28 -49.12 35.22
N ASP A 767 -5.46 -49.55 35.67
CA ASP A 767 -5.75 -49.79 37.09
C ASP A 767 -4.94 -50.96 37.68
N ARG A 768 -4.59 -51.95 36.85
CA ARG A 768 -3.69 -53.04 37.26
C ARG A 768 -2.25 -52.57 37.38
N PHE A 769 -1.79 -51.67 36.51
CA PHE A 769 -0.43 -51.12 36.58
C PHE A 769 -0.18 -50.40 37.91
N ASN A 770 -1.08 -49.52 38.35
CA ASN A 770 -0.88 -48.76 39.59
C ASN A 770 -0.79 -49.69 40.82
N ARG A 771 -1.68 -50.69 40.90
CA ARG A 771 -1.64 -51.70 41.98
C ARG A 771 -0.40 -52.59 41.93
N TRP A 772 0.14 -52.82 40.74
CA TRP A 772 1.38 -53.56 40.55
C TRP A 772 2.59 -52.72 40.99
N LEU A 773 2.58 -51.41 40.69
CA LEU A 773 3.63 -50.46 41.06
C LEU A 773 3.74 -50.32 42.59
N ASP A 774 2.61 -50.26 43.31
CA ASP A 774 2.57 -50.16 44.77
C ASP A 774 3.16 -51.38 45.51
N ARG A 775 3.29 -52.51 44.81
CA ARG A 775 3.84 -53.76 45.36
C ARG A 775 5.34 -53.92 45.08
N GLN A 776 5.96 -52.99 44.34
CA GLN A 776 7.38 -53.05 44.03
C GLN A 776 8.24 -52.81 45.29
N PRO A 777 9.49 -53.31 45.31
CA PRO A 777 10.43 -53.07 46.40
C PRO A 777 10.65 -51.58 46.68
N ILE A 778 11.02 -51.25 47.93
CA ILE A 778 11.20 -49.86 48.36
C ILE A 778 12.28 -49.15 47.54
N GLU A 779 13.29 -49.87 47.09
CA GLU A 779 14.37 -49.33 46.25
C GLU A 779 13.86 -48.85 44.89
N VAL A 780 12.87 -49.53 44.31
CA VAL A 780 12.23 -49.11 43.05
C VAL A 780 11.37 -47.87 43.28
N ARG A 781 10.65 -47.81 44.40
CA ARG A 781 9.83 -46.65 44.78
C ARG A 781 10.68 -45.42 45.11
N ASP A 782 11.79 -45.58 45.82
CA ASP A 782 12.74 -44.52 46.12
C ASP A 782 13.43 -43.99 44.86
N GLU A 783 13.75 -44.87 43.91
CA GLU A 783 14.26 -44.48 42.59
C GLU A 783 13.23 -43.64 41.83
N LEU A 784 11.94 -44.01 41.84
CA LEU A 784 10.86 -43.22 41.24
C LEU A 784 10.73 -41.84 41.91
N VAL A 785 10.78 -41.78 43.24
CA VAL A 785 10.78 -40.51 44.01
C VAL A 785 11.98 -39.65 43.64
N ARG A 786 13.18 -40.23 43.57
CA ARG A 786 14.39 -39.49 43.20
C ARG A 786 14.27 -38.94 41.79
N VAL A 787 13.94 -39.79 40.81
CA VAL A 787 13.78 -39.38 39.41
C VAL A 787 12.69 -38.34 39.26
N TYR A 788 11.57 -38.48 39.97
CA TYR A 788 10.49 -37.50 39.95
C TYR A 788 10.95 -36.14 40.51
N ASN A 789 11.58 -36.13 41.69
CA ASN A 789 12.02 -34.88 42.31
C ASN A 789 13.16 -34.21 41.51
N GLU A 790 14.10 -34.99 40.97
CA GLU A 790 15.19 -34.47 40.12
C GLU A 790 14.70 -33.95 38.76
N ARG A 791 13.56 -34.44 38.26
CA ARG A 791 12.98 -34.00 36.97
C ARG A 791 11.91 -32.92 37.09
N PHE A 792 11.04 -32.99 38.11
CA PHE A 792 9.83 -32.17 38.23
C PHE A 792 9.83 -31.26 39.45
N ASN A 793 10.25 -31.76 40.63
CA ASN A 793 10.32 -30.96 41.88
C ASN A 793 11.73 -30.38 42.14
N CYS A 794 12.41 -30.01 41.07
CA CYS A 794 13.75 -29.43 41.11
C CYS A 794 13.76 -27.98 40.63
N TYR A 795 12.63 -27.48 40.13
CA TYR A 795 12.57 -26.23 39.40
C TYR A 795 12.15 -25.07 40.30
N VAL A 796 13.07 -24.15 40.56
CA VAL A 796 12.77 -22.90 41.27
C VAL A 796 12.47 -21.81 40.25
N ARG A 797 11.34 -21.12 40.42
CA ARG A 797 11.01 -19.97 39.58
C ARG A 797 11.89 -18.78 39.98
N PRO A 798 12.45 -18.03 39.01
CA PRO A 798 13.16 -16.80 39.32
C PRO A 798 12.25 -15.81 40.08
N HIS A 799 12.79 -15.17 41.12
CA HIS A 799 12.12 -14.08 41.84
C HIS A 799 12.79 -12.75 41.49
N TYR A 800 11.99 -11.72 41.20
CA TYR A 800 12.46 -10.41 40.78
C TYR A 800 11.99 -9.34 41.78
N ASP A 801 12.93 -8.59 42.34
CA ASP A 801 12.66 -7.46 43.23
C ASP A 801 13.14 -6.17 42.55
N GLY A 802 12.18 -5.31 42.21
CA GLY A 802 12.42 -4.06 41.52
C GLY A 802 12.48 -2.83 42.43
N SER A 803 12.47 -3.01 43.76
CA SER A 803 12.35 -1.91 44.73
C SER A 803 13.46 -0.86 44.66
N ALA A 804 14.69 -1.28 44.34
CA ALA A 804 15.87 -0.42 44.22
C ALA A 804 15.92 0.42 42.94
N GLN A 805 14.98 0.24 42.00
CA GLN A 805 14.99 0.95 40.75
C GLN A 805 14.64 2.43 40.91
N THR A 806 15.34 3.26 40.15
CA THR A 806 14.96 4.65 39.92
C THR A 806 14.41 4.80 38.50
N PHE A 807 13.46 5.72 38.33
CA PHE A 807 12.79 5.98 37.04
C PHE A 807 12.94 7.46 36.68
N PRO A 808 14.12 7.90 36.21
CA PRO A 808 14.35 9.29 35.85
C PRO A 808 13.38 9.77 34.77
N GLN A 809 12.89 11.00 34.89
CA GLN A 809 11.93 11.64 33.95
C GLN A 809 10.52 11.03 33.94
N LEU A 810 10.25 10.00 34.74
CA LEU A 810 8.89 9.49 34.94
C LEU A 810 8.06 10.53 35.70
N SER A 811 6.94 10.98 35.11
CA SER A 811 6.00 11.93 35.70
C SER A 811 4.68 11.27 36.06
N PHE A 812 4.17 11.62 37.24
CA PHE A 812 2.85 11.22 37.73
C PHE A 812 1.80 12.34 37.70
N GLU A 813 2.17 13.56 37.27
CA GLU A 813 1.30 14.75 37.32
C GLU A 813 -0.04 14.58 36.58
N GLN A 814 -0.08 13.69 35.59
CA GLN A 814 -1.26 13.42 34.75
C GLN A 814 -1.96 12.09 35.08
N PHE A 815 -1.63 11.47 36.22
CA PHE A 815 -2.18 10.20 36.69
C PHE A 815 -2.88 10.34 38.05
N PRO A 816 -3.83 9.45 38.38
CA PRO A 816 -4.53 9.49 39.67
C PRO A 816 -3.74 8.87 40.83
N TYR A 817 -2.45 8.59 40.65
CA TYR A 817 -1.56 7.95 41.62
C TYR A 817 -0.14 8.52 41.49
N ASP A 818 0.62 8.49 42.60
CA ASP A 818 1.87 9.26 42.73
C ASP A 818 3.14 8.42 42.55
N SER A 819 3.04 7.10 42.42
CA SER A 819 4.18 6.19 42.23
C SER A 819 3.79 4.84 41.62
N LEU A 820 4.76 4.11 41.07
CA LEU A 820 4.57 2.73 40.61
C LEU A 820 4.33 1.78 41.78
N TYR A 821 3.42 0.83 41.60
CA TYR A 821 3.20 -0.26 42.56
C TYR A 821 4.44 -1.18 42.64
N PRO A 822 4.70 -1.84 43.80
CA PRO A 822 5.82 -2.78 43.93
C PRO A 822 5.83 -3.85 42.83
N SER A 823 4.68 -4.47 42.55
CA SER A 823 4.54 -5.47 41.48
C SER A 823 4.87 -4.94 40.09
N GLN A 824 4.63 -3.66 39.81
CA GLN A 824 5.02 -3.04 38.54
C GLN A 824 6.54 -2.88 38.45
N LYS A 825 7.18 -2.47 39.55
CA LYS A 825 8.65 -2.37 39.62
C LYS A 825 9.27 -3.75 39.41
N ASP A 826 8.75 -4.78 40.07
CA ASP A 826 9.24 -6.16 39.95
C ASP A 826 9.12 -6.67 38.51
N ALA A 827 8.00 -6.40 37.83
CA ALA A 827 7.79 -6.76 36.43
C ALA A 827 8.75 -6.00 35.49
N ILE A 828 8.97 -4.70 35.70
CA ILE A 828 9.94 -3.92 34.91
C ILE A 828 11.35 -4.46 35.15
N TRP A 829 11.68 -4.85 36.38
CA TRP A 829 12.97 -5.43 36.72
C TRP A 829 13.20 -6.76 36.01
N MET A 830 12.21 -7.65 36.07
CA MET A 830 12.19 -8.92 35.35
C MET A 830 12.48 -8.73 33.86
N ILE A 831 11.74 -7.81 33.21
CA ILE A 831 11.89 -7.53 31.78
C ILE A 831 13.31 -7.05 31.45
N LYS A 832 13.88 -6.16 32.27
CA LYS A 832 15.24 -5.64 32.02
C LYS A 832 16.31 -6.71 32.18
N GLN A 833 16.19 -7.57 33.19
CA GLN A 833 17.19 -8.60 33.47
C GLN A 833 17.18 -9.73 32.46
N ASN A 834 15.98 -10.20 32.09
CA ASN A 834 15.83 -11.29 31.13
C ASN A 834 15.97 -10.81 29.68
N GLY A 835 16.00 -9.49 29.46
CA GLY A 835 15.90 -8.92 28.12
C GLY A 835 14.56 -9.28 27.47
N GLY A 836 13.46 -9.25 28.23
CA GLY A 836 12.16 -9.74 27.78
C GLY A 836 11.42 -10.50 28.86
N GLY A 837 10.24 -11.04 28.56
CA GLY A 837 9.53 -11.93 29.47
C GLY A 837 8.03 -11.93 29.31
N ILE A 838 7.37 -12.87 29.98
CA ILE A 838 5.92 -12.99 29.96
C ILE A 838 5.33 -12.39 31.24
N CYS A 839 4.48 -11.38 31.10
CA CYS A 839 3.78 -10.70 32.17
C CYS A 839 2.30 -11.14 32.22
N TRP A 840 2.00 -12.11 33.09
CA TRP A 840 0.63 -12.50 33.46
C TRP A 840 0.15 -11.67 34.65
N HIS A 841 -0.58 -10.59 34.39
CA HIS A 841 -1.22 -9.80 35.45
C HIS A 841 -2.73 -9.71 35.21
N GLU A 842 -3.53 -9.55 36.26
CA GLU A 842 -4.98 -9.33 36.10
C GLU A 842 -5.29 -7.98 35.41
N VAL A 843 -6.49 -7.85 34.85
CA VAL A 843 -6.98 -6.60 34.25
C VAL A 843 -6.99 -5.48 35.29
N GLY A 844 -6.47 -4.30 34.95
CA GLY A 844 -6.44 -3.13 35.84
C GLY A 844 -5.20 -2.98 36.73
N THR A 845 -4.27 -3.94 36.71
CA THR A 845 -2.99 -3.90 37.46
C THR A 845 -1.94 -2.92 36.87
N GLY A 846 -2.26 -2.26 35.76
CA GLY A 846 -1.41 -1.23 35.13
C GLY A 846 -0.37 -1.77 34.16
N LYS A 847 -0.68 -2.83 33.39
CA LYS A 847 0.17 -3.38 32.32
C LYS A 847 0.68 -2.32 31.34
N THR A 848 -0.20 -1.39 30.94
CA THR A 848 0.16 -0.28 30.05
C THR A 848 1.29 0.57 30.61
N MET A 849 1.27 0.83 31.93
CA MET A 849 2.34 1.57 32.60
C MET A 849 3.64 0.75 32.63
N ILE A 850 3.56 -0.55 32.92
CA ILE A 850 4.72 -1.46 32.89
C ILE A 850 5.38 -1.43 31.50
N MET A 851 4.61 -1.57 30.42
CA MET A 851 5.14 -1.53 29.05
C MET A 851 5.82 -0.21 28.72
N CYS A 852 5.18 0.92 29.01
CA CYS A 852 5.73 2.24 28.71
C CYS A 852 7.03 2.50 29.49
N VAL A 853 7.03 2.20 30.79
CA VAL A 853 8.21 2.40 31.65
C VAL A 853 9.32 1.43 31.29
N ALA A 854 9.03 0.15 31.07
CA ALA A 854 10.02 -0.83 30.67
C ALA A 854 10.66 -0.47 29.32
N ALA A 855 9.88 -0.11 28.30
CA ALA A 855 10.41 0.29 27.00
C ALA A 855 11.35 1.50 27.11
N TYR A 856 10.92 2.55 27.83
CA TYR A 856 11.74 3.74 28.01
C TYR A 856 13.02 3.45 28.83
N GLU A 857 12.91 2.72 29.93
CA GLU A 857 14.05 2.40 30.79
C GLU A 857 15.05 1.47 30.10
N MET A 858 14.57 0.47 29.37
CA MET A 858 15.43 -0.37 28.54
C MET A 858 16.20 0.49 27.54
N LYS A 859 15.54 1.45 26.89
CA LYS A 859 16.25 2.38 26.01
C LYS A 859 17.24 3.27 26.75
N ARG A 860 16.86 3.86 27.89
CA ARG A 860 17.71 4.75 28.71
C ARG A 860 19.00 4.06 29.16
N LEU A 861 18.88 2.81 29.59
CA LEU A 861 19.96 1.95 30.10
C LEU A 861 20.76 1.26 28.99
N GLY A 862 20.32 1.37 27.73
CA GLY A 862 20.97 0.72 26.59
C GLY A 862 20.63 -0.75 26.43
N LEU A 863 19.61 -1.23 27.14
CA LEU A 863 19.10 -2.59 26.99
C LEU A 863 18.34 -2.78 25.67
N ALA A 864 17.78 -1.70 25.13
CA ALA A 864 17.17 -1.65 23.81
C ALA A 864 17.62 -0.37 23.09
N HIS A 865 17.68 -0.42 21.77
CA HIS A 865 17.97 0.73 20.91
C HIS A 865 16.69 1.41 20.46
N LYS A 866 15.73 0.64 19.92
CA LYS A 866 14.47 1.18 19.38
C LYS A 866 13.31 0.24 19.71
N PRO A 867 12.70 0.37 20.90
CA PRO A 867 11.62 -0.51 21.32
C PRO A 867 10.32 -0.22 20.55
N LEU A 868 9.59 -1.29 20.25
CA LEU A 868 8.28 -1.27 19.60
C LEU A 868 7.21 -1.85 20.53
N ILE A 869 6.13 -1.13 20.78
CA ILE A 869 4.93 -1.65 21.45
C ILE A 869 3.84 -1.96 20.42
N ILE A 870 3.28 -3.16 20.49
CA ILE A 870 2.19 -3.63 19.63
C ILE A 870 0.97 -3.88 20.50
N GLY A 871 -0.19 -3.35 20.10
CA GLY A 871 -1.44 -3.60 20.82
C GLY A 871 -2.66 -3.70 19.91
N LEU A 872 -3.82 -3.95 20.52
CA LEU A 872 -5.10 -3.93 19.81
C LEU A 872 -5.41 -2.52 19.29
N LYS A 873 -6.13 -2.47 18.16
CA LYS A 873 -6.56 -1.21 17.52
C LYS A 873 -7.37 -0.28 18.43
N ALA A 874 -8.04 -0.83 19.44
CA ALA A 874 -8.77 -0.06 20.44
C ALA A 874 -7.82 0.54 21.51
N ASN A 875 -6.73 -0.15 21.84
CA ASN A 875 -5.88 0.17 23.00
C ASN A 875 -4.65 1.01 22.64
N VAL A 876 -4.13 0.92 21.41
CA VAL A 876 -2.87 1.63 21.01
C VAL A 876 -2.89 3.14 21.24
N HIS A 877 -4.06 3.78 21.13
CA HIS A 877 -4.20 5.21 21.44
C HIS A 877 -4.01 5.46 22.94
N GLU A 878 -4.59 4.62 23.80
CA GLU A 878 -4.45 4.73 25.25
C GLU A 878 -3.01 4.42 25.69
N ILE A 879 -2.33 3.48 25.03
CA ILE A 879 -0.90 3.20 25.24
C ILE A 879 -0.08 4.44 24.88
N ALA A 880 -0.30 5.04 23.70
CA ALA A 880 0.42 6.23 23.26
C ALA A 880 0.19 7.43 24.19
N ASP A 881 -1.04 7.63 24.65
CA ASP A 881 -1.37 8.69 25.61
C ASP A 881 -0.74 8.43 26.98
N THR A 882 -0.75 7.18 27.45
CA THR A 882 -0.09 6.80 28.71
C THR A 882 1.41 7.05 28.64
N PHE A 883 2.06 6.69 27.52
CA PHE A 883 3.49 6.92 27.32
C PHE A 883 3.81 8.41 27.36
N ARG A 884 3.06 9.25 26.63
CA ARG A 884 3.26 10.71 26.60
C ARG A 884 3.03 11.37 27.96
N LYS A 885 2.11 10.85 28.77
CA LYS A 885 1.89 11.33 30.15
C LYS A 885 3.03 10.93 31.08
N ALA A 886 3.47 9.68 30.98
CA ALA A 886 4.55 9.13 31.82
C ALA A 886 5.89 9.78 31.49
N TYR A 887 6.19 10.01 30.21
CA TYR A 887 7.42 10.64 29.73
C TYR A 887 7.11 11.76 28.73
N PRO A 888 6.79 12.98 29.18
CA PRO A 888 6.43 14.10 28.30
C PRO A 888 7.51 14.53 27.32
N THR A 889 8.78 14.25 27.63
CA THR A 889 9.95 14.57 26.80
C THR A 889 10.28 13.47 25.79
N ALA A 890 9.63 12.30 25.86
CA ALA A 890 9.95 11.15 25.01
C ALA A 890 9.46 11.33 23.56
N LYS A 891 10.31 10.99 22.60
CA LYS A 891 10.00 10.99 21.16
C LYS A 891 9.27 9.69 20.79
N VAL A 892 7.93 9.72 20.83
CA VAL A 892 7.07 8.56 20.55
C VAL A 892 6.42 8.65 19.16
N LEU A 893 6.57 7.60 18.34
CA LEU A 893 5.88 7.48 17.05
C LEU A 893 4.60 6.66 17.19
N TYR A 894 3.46 7.24 16.82
CA TYR A 894 2.17 6.57 16.76
C TYR A 894 1.43 6.98 15.47
N PRO A 895 1.45 6.15 14.41
CA PRO A 895 0.77 6.44 13.15
C PRO A 895 -0.73 6.13 13.21
N GLY A 896 -1.56 7.04 12.73
CA GLY A 896 -3.01 6.87 12.61
C GLY A 896 -3.41 5.88 11.51
N LYS A 897 -4.73 5.59 11.39
CA LYS A 897 -5.25 4.68 10.35
C LYS A 897 -4.98 5.19 8.93
N ASP A 898 -5.02 6.50 8.74
CA ASP A 898 -4.81 7.16 7.45
C ASP A 898 -3.31 7.26 7.07
N ASP A 899 -2.42 7.17 8.07
CA ASP A 899 -0.96 7.20 7.88
C ASP A 899 -0.39 5.86 7.40
N PHE A 900 -1.16 4.77 7.53
CA PHE A 900 -0.72 3.39 7.21
C PHE A 900 -1.41 2.78 5.97
N THR A 901 -1.84 3.63 5.03
CA THR A 901 -2.33 3.20 3.70
C THR A 901 -1.19 2.61 2.84
N PRO A 902 -1.48 1.83 1.78
CA PRO A 902 -0.44 1.25 0.93
C PRO A 902 0.53 2.28 0.33
N ALA A 903 0.09 3.53 0.12
CA ALA A 903 0.91 4.62 -0.39
C ALA A 903 1.81 5.25 0.69
N ASN A 904 1.35 5.35 1.93
CA ASN A 904 2.04 6.10 3.00
C ASN A 904 2.93 5.22 3.88
N ARG A 905 2.73 3.89 3.89
CA ARG A 905 3.49 2.96 4.76
C ARG A 905 5.01 3.02 4.57
N GLN A 906 5.50 3.21 3.33
CA GLN A 906 6.93 3.28 3.04
C GLN A 906 7.60 4.51 3.65
N GLU A 907 6.85 5.62 3.72
CA GLU A 907 7.30 6.84 4.39
C GLU A 907 7.38 6.63 5.92
N VAL A 908 6.40 5.92 6.50
CA VAL A 908 6.42 5.56 7.94
C VAL A 908 7.63 4.67 8.27
N PHE A 909 7.90 3.63 7.47
CA PHE A 909 9.07 2.76 7.67
C PHE A 909 10.40 3.53 7.54
N SER A 910 10.48 4.44 6.57
CA SER A 910 11.66 5.29 6.40
C SER A 910 11.85 6.28 7.55
N LYS A 911 10.76 6.85 8.09
CA LYS A 911 10.79 7.68 9.32
C LYS A 911 11.27 6.91 10.54
N ILE A 912 10.87 5.64 10.67
CA ILE A 912 11.36 4.76 11.73
C ILE A 912 12.87 4.55 11.58
N LYS A 913 13.34 4.21 10.39
CA LYS A 913 14.76 3.99 10.08
C LYS A 913 15.63 5.21 10.38
N ASN A 914 15.21 6.40 9.95
CA ASN A 914 16.02 7.62 9.98
C ASN A 914 16.01 8.41 11.29
N ASN A 915 15.29 7.93 12.30
CA ASN A 915 15.13 8.63 13.58
C ASN A 915 15.30 7.70 14.78
N ASN A 916 15.77 8.29 15.87
CA ASN A 916 16.00 7.65 17.16
C ASN A 916 14.73 7.77 18.03
N TRP A 917 13.71 6.96 17.72
CA TRP A 917 12.44 6.95 18.45
C TRP A 917 12.59 6.32 19.83
N ASP A 918 12.08 6.96 20.88
CA ASP A 918 12.09 6.42 22.25
C ASP A 918 11.15 5.23 22.40
N CYS A 919 10.05 5.26 21.64
CA CYS A 919 9.19 4.11 21.45
C CYS A 919 8.40 4.28 20.16
N ILE A 920 8.17 3.18 19.46
CA ILE A 920 7.22 3.10 18.34
C ILE A 920 5.99 2.35 18.85
N ILE A 921 4.80 2.78 18.47
CA ILE A 921 3.54 2.14 18.88
C ILE A 921 2.72 1.81 17.64
N LEU A 922 2.47 0.53 17.40
CA LEU A 922 1.71 0.02 16.25
C LEU A 922 0.56 -0.89 16.69
N THR A 923 -0.46 -1.00 15.84
CA THR A 923 -1.45 -2.07 15.94
C THR A 923 -0.90 -3.40 15.42
N HIS A 924 -1.46 -4.52 15.88
CA HIS A 924 -1.22 -5.86 15.30
C HIS A 924 -1.35 -5.88 13.76
N ASP A 925 -2.40 -5.26 13.21
CA ASP A 925 -2.64 -5.15 11.76
C ASP A 925 -1.55 -4.35 11.01
N GLN A 926 -0.97 -3.33 11.67
CA GLN A 926 0.09 -2.50 11.10
C GLN A 926 1.43 -3.25 11.14
N PHE A 927 1.71 -3.96 12.22
CA PHE A 927 2.91 -4.79 12.37
C PHE A 927 2.93 -5.93 11.34
N ALA A 928 1.81 -6.62 11.12
CA ALA A 928 1.71 -7.70 10.14
C ALA A 928 1.96 -7.25 8.68
N LYS A 929 2.03 -5.95 8.41
CA LYS A 929 2.33 -5.37 7.09
C LYS A 929 3.80 -4.97 6.93
N ILE A 930 4.62 -5.15 7.97
CA ILE A 930 6.07 -4.95 7.89
C ILE A 930 6.67 -6.16 7.15
N PRO A 931 7.48 -5.94 6.09
CA PRO A 931 8.19 -7.02 5.43
C PRO A 931 9.17 -7.72 6.41
N GLN A 932 9.12 -9.05 6.46
CA GLN A 932 10.11 -9.86 7.16
C GLN A 932 11.40 -10.00 6.35
N SER A 933 12.54 -10.20 7.04
CA SER A 933 13.81 -10.51 6.38
C SER A 933 13.79 -11.94 5.84
N GLU A 934 14.17 -12.11 4.57
CA GLU A 934 14.27 -13.41 3.91
C GLU A 934 15.42 -14.26 4.50
N GLU A 935 16.46 -13.63 5.06
CA GLU A 935 17.60 -14.32 5.72
C GLU A 935 17.16 -15.05 6.99
N THR A 936 16.35 -14.40 7.82
CA THR A 936 15.78 -14.99 9.05
C THR A 936 14.97 -16.24 8.76
N MET A 937 14.16 -16.21 7.69
CA MET A 937 13.36 -17.38 7.30
C MET A 937 14.24 -18.55 6.84
N ILE A 938 15.42 -18.27 6.26
CA ILE A 938 16.36 -19.33 5.86
C ILE A 938 16.96 -20.00 7.08
N ASP A 939 17.38 -19.23 8.09
CA ASP A 939 17.99 -19.80 9.30
C ASP A 939 17.01 -20.74 10.02
N ILE A 940 15.76 -20.31 10.19
CA ILE A 940 14.70 -21.11 10.83
C ILE A 940 14.43 -22.42 10.08
N PHE A 941 14.20 -22.34 8.76
CA PHE A 941 13.92 -23.55 7.99
C PHE A 941 15.16 -24.46 7.85
N THR A 942 16.38 -23.93 7.98
CA THR A 942 17.61 -24.72 7.99
C THR A 942 17.74 -25.51 9.29
N GLU A 943 17.44 -24.90 10.43
CA GLU A 943 17.42 -25.57 11.72
C GLU A 943 16.36 -26.69 11.77
N GLU A 944 15.13 -26.40 11.31
CA GLU A 944 14.07 -27.41 11.23
C GLU A 944 14.44 -28.58 10.31
N LEU A 945 15.14 -28.30 9.20
CA LEU A 945 15.63 -29.34 8.30
C LEU A 945 16.65 -30.24 8.99
N ALA A 946 17.59 -29.67 9.75
CA ALA A 946 18.60 -30.43 10.49
C ALA A 946 17.97 -31.38 11.53
N ASP A 947 16.91 -30.96 12.20
CA ASP A 947 16.14 -31.81 13.11
C ASP A 947 15.50 -33.01 12.40
N VAL A 948 14.84 -32.75 11.26
CA VAL A 948 14.20 -33.82 10.47
C VAL A 948 15.23 -34.82 9.94
N GLU A 949 16.43 -34.35 9.56
CA GLU A 949 17.51 -35.22 9.08
C GLU A 949 18.08 -36.13 10.18
N ARG A 950 18.34 -35.60 11.38
CA ARG A 950 18.77 -36.41 12.54
C ARG A 950 17.79 -37.54 12.86
N ASN A 951 16.50 -37.26 12.76
CA ASN A 951 15.44 -38.23 13.03
C ASN A 951 15.38 -39.36 11.98
N LEU A 952 15.61 -39.04 10.71
CA LEU A 952 15.68 -40.04 9.64
C LEU A 952 16.89 -40.97 9.81
N GLU A 953 18.06 -40.43 10.16
CA GLU A 953 19.27 -41.25 10.41
C GLU A 953 19.06 -42.25 11.55
N PHE A 954 18.42 -41.82 12.65
CA PHE A 954 18.11 -42.70 13.78
C PHE A 954 17.18 -43.85 13.38
N LEU A 955 16.16 -43.56 12.56
CA LEU A 955 15.24 -44.58 12.03
C LEU A 955 15.95 -45.59 11.13
N GLU A 956 16.86 -45.15 10.26
CA GLU A 956 17.60 -46.02 9.34
C GLU A 956 18.57 -46.99 10.05
N GLN A 957 19.15 -46.55 11.17
CA GLN A 957 20.06 -47.35 12.00
C GLN A 957 19.34 -48.36 12.91
N SER A 958 18.05 -48.14 13.19
CA SER A 958 17.25 -49.04 14.01
C SER A 958 16.82 -50.31 13.24
N THR A 959 16.75 -51.48 13.91
CA THR A 959 16.33 -52.77 13.32
C THR A 959 14.82 -52.85 12.98
N MET A 960 14.11 -51.72 12.96
CA MET A 960 12.65 -51.59 12.98
C MET A 960 12.00 -51.24 11.63
N ARG A 961 12.63 -51.55 10.50
CA ARG A 961 12.13 -51.21 9.14
C ARG A 961 10.71 -51.71 8.83
N TYR A 962 10.19 -52.74 9.50
CA TYR A 962 8.98 -53.44 9.07
C TYR A 962 7.65 -52.84 9.56
N ARG A 963 7.64 -51.98 10.60
CA ARG A 963 6.41 -51.34 11.13
C ARG A 963 6.34 -49.82 10.94
N SER A 964 7.41 -49.15 10.49
CA SER A 964 7.49 -47.66 10.44
C SER A 964 7.43 -47.02 9.05
N GLY A 965 7.16 -47.76 7.96
CA GLY A 965 7.23 -47.22 6.59
C GLY A 965 6.42 -45.93 6.37
N LYS A 966 5.23 -45.81 6.97
CA LYS A 966 4.41 -44.58 6.89
C LYS A 966 5.03 -43.38 7.60
N MET A 967 5.73 -43.61 8.72
CA MET A 967 6.41 -42.55 9.47
C MET A 967 7.65 -42.08 8.71
N GLN A 968 8.44 -43.01 8.17
CA GLN A 968 9.58 -42.71 7.32
C GLN A 968 9.14 -41.89 6.08
N GLU A 969 8.10 -42.33 5.38
CA GLU A 969 7.52 -41.58 4.25
C GLU A 969 7.04 -40.17 4.66
N GLY A 970 6.52 -40.01 5.87
CA GLY A 970 6.08 -38.72 6.41
C GLY A 970 7.25 -37.75 6.65
N LEU A 971 8.32 -38.23 7.28
CA LEU A 971 9.54 -37.46 7.52
C LEU A 971 10.28 -37.13 6.22
N GLU A 972 10.36 -38.07 5.27
CA GLU A 972 10.94 -37.84 3.94
C GLU A 972 10.15 -36.76 3.16
N LYS A 973 8.82 -36.78 3.21
CA LYS A 973 7.98 -35.72 2.62
C LYS A 973 8.21 -34.37 3.29
N ARG A 974 8.34 -34.32 4.61
CA ARG A 974 8.63 -33.07 5.34
C ARG A 974 10.01 -32.51 4.95
N LYS A 975 11.03 -33.36 4.86
CA LYS A 975 12.37 -33.00 4.37
C LYS A 975 12.32 -32.40 2.97
N GLN A 976 11.61 -33.04 2.04
CA GLN A 976 11.46 -32.54 0.66
C GLN A 976 10.75 -31.18 0.62
N ASN A 977 9.68 -31.00 1.40
CA ASN A 977 8.94 -29.74 1.45
C ASN A 977 9.79 -28.59 2.02
N LEU A 978 10.52 -28.83 3.11
CA LEU A 978 11.43 -27.82 3.71
C LEU A 978 12.57 -27.47 2.74
N GLY A 979 13.17 -28.47 2.09
CA GLY A 979 14.22 -28.25 1.09
C GLY A 979 13.75 -27.42 -0.11
N ALA A 980 12.54 -27.69 -0.62
CA ALA A 980 11.95 -26.89 -1.71
C ALA A 980 11.70 -25.43 -1.29
N LYS A 981 11.20 -25.22 -0.07
CA LYS A 981 10.92 -23.89 0.49
C LYS A 981 12.20 -23.08 0.72
N LEU A 982 13.27 -23.72 1.22
CA LEU A 982 14.61 -23.11 1.34
C LEU A 982 15.20 -22.73 -0.02
N GLN A 983 15.07 -23.59 -1.03
CA GLN A 983 15.52 -23.26 -2.39
C GLN A 983 14.73 -22.08 -2.97
N GLU A 984 13.41 -22.02 -2.76
CA GLU A 984 12.58 -20.90 -3.19
C GLU A 984 13.02 -19.58 -2.51
N LEU A 985 13.25 -19.59 -1.20
CA LEU A 985 13.74 -18.42 -0.45
C LEU A 985 15.13 -17.98 -0.90
N ARG A 986 16.08 -18.92 -1.05
CA ARG A 986 17.42 -18.63 -1.57
C ARG A 986 17.38 -18.08 -3.00
N MET A 987 16.45 -18.56 -3.83
CA MET A 987 16.22 -17.99 -5.16
C MET A 987 15.60 -16.60 -5.09
N LYS A 988 14.69 -16.31 -4.14
CA LYS A 988 14.12 -14.97 -3.94
C LYS A 988 15.19 -13.96 -3.51
N ILE A 989 16.06 -14.29 -2.56
CA ILE A 989 17.20 -13.45 -2.15
C ILE A 989 18.11 -13.18 -3.34
N ASN A 990 18.53 -14.24 -4.05
CA ASN A 990 19.40 -14.08 -5.22
C ASN A 990 18.72 -13.29 -6.35
N ASN A 991 17.37 -13.31 -6.44
CA ASN A 991 16.57 -12.62 -7.46
C ASN A 991 16.09 -11.23 -7.10
N ARG A 992 16.26 -10.78 -5.84
CA ARG A 992 15.85 -9.44 -5.39
C ARG A 992 17.05 -8.54 -5.12
N LYS A 993 17.01 -7.39 -5.78
CA LYS A 993 17.48 -6.10 -5.24
C LYS A 993 16.29 -5.22 -4.82
N ASP A 994 15.10 -5.80 -4.65
CA ASP A 994 13.89 -5.09 -4.21
C ASP A 994 13.86 -5.00 -2.68
N ASP A 995 14.73 -4.17 -2.11
CA ASP A 995 14.66 -3.81 -0.69
C ASP A 995 13.56 -2.76 -0.50
N ALA A 996 12.38 -3.23 -0.15
CA ALA A 996 11.53 -2.44 0.74
C ALA A 996 12.19 -2.41 2.12
N VAL A 997 12.10 -1.29 2.84
CA VAL A 997 12.57 -1.22 4.23
C VAL A 997 11.92 -2.36 5.03
N ASP A 998 12.74 -3.29 5.50
CA ASP A 998 12.35 -4.47 6.26
C ASP A 998 12.52 -4.23 7.76
N PHE A 999 12.15 -5.23 8.55
CA PHE A 999 12.21 -5.13 10.01
C PHE A 999 13.65 -4.84 10.54
N HIS A 1000 14.66 -5.51 9.99
CA HIS A 1000 16.05 -5.38 10.45
C HIS A 1000 16.64 -4.01 10.10
N THR A 1001 16.38 -3.50 8.90
CA THR A 1001 16.86 -2.18 8.45
C THR A 1001 16.23 -1.00 9.19
N MET A 1002 15.08 -1.19 9.86
CA MET A 1002 14.48 -0.18 10.74
C MET A 1002 15.21 -0.03 12.08
N GLY A 1003 16.08 -0.97 12.45
CA GLY A 1003 16.84 -0.94 13.70
C GLY A 1003 15.97 -1.16 14.93
N ILE A 1004 14.85 -1.89 14.81
CA ILE A 1004 14.00 -2.31 15.93
C ILE A 1004 14.62 -3.58 16.51
N ASP A 1005 14.88 -3.58 17.81
CA ASP A 1005 15.59 -4.66 18.50
C ASP A 1005 14.84 -5.23 19.72
N HIS A 1006 13.73 -4.62 20.12
CA HIS A 1006 12.88 -5.13 21.20
C HIS A 1006 11.39 -4.90 20.92
N ILE A 1007 10.55 -5.91 21.16
CA ILE A 1007 9.10 -5.82 20.94
C ILE A 1007 8.33 -6.12 22.23
N PHE A 1008 7.41 -5.23 22.59
CA PHE A 1008 6.40 -5.40 23.63
C PHE A 1008 5.05 -5.72 22.99
N VAL A 1009 4.37 -6.77 23.43
CA VAL A 1009 3.10 -7.24 22.84
C VAL A 1009 2.00 -7.22 23.88
N ASP A 1010 0.96 -6.41 23.65
CA ASP A 1010 -0.29 -6.38 24.42
C ASP A 1010 -1.34 -7.29 23.76
N GLU A 1011 -2.08 -8.06 24.57
CA GLU A 1011 -3.20 -8.94 24.15
C GLU A 1011 -2.81 -10.03 23.13
N CYS A 1012 -1.86 -10.88 23.51
CA CYS A 1012 -1.30 -11.93 22.63
C CYS A 1012 -2.25 -13.12 22.32
N HIS A 1013 -3.50 -13.10 22.79
CA HIS A 1013 -4.48 -14.21 22.68
C HIS A 1013 -4.91 -14.58 21.24
N TYR A 1014 -4.43 -13.89 20.20
CA TYR A 1014 -4.69 -14.24 18.81
C TYR A 1014 -3.79 -15.42 18.37
N GLN A 1015 -4.37 -16.62 18.29
CA GLN A 1015 -3.69 -17.88 17.90
C GLN A 1015 -2.86 -17.78 16.61
N ASN A 1016 -3.31 -17.01 15.61
CA ASN A 1016 -2.58 -16.81 14.34
C ASN A 1016 -1.41 -15.81 14.47
N PHE A 1017 -1.43 -14.93 15.48
CA PHE A 1017 -0.39 -13.93 15.72
C PHE A 1017 0.80 -14.53 16.49
N LEU A 1018 0.54 -15.48 17.40
CA LEU A 1018 1.57 -16.27 18.06
C LEU A 1018 2.43 -17.02 17.04
N ILE A 1019 1.83 -17.71 16.05
CA ILE A 1019 2.58 -18.43 15.00
C ILE A 1019 3.50 -17.46 14.22
N PHE A 1020 3.01 -16.26 13.89
CA PHE A 1020 3.80 -15.21 13.24
C PHE A 1020 4.94 -14.64 14.11
N LEU A 1021 4.74 -14.57 15.44
CA LEU A 1021 5.77 -14.22 16.41
C LEU A 1021 6.82 -15.33 16.53
N PHE A 1022 6.38 -16.61 16.52
CA PHE A 1022 7.27 -17.77 16.57
C PHE A 1022 8.25 -17.82 15.39
N ASP A 1023 7.80 -17.43 14.19
CA ASP A 1023 8.66 -17.30 13.00
C ASP A 1023 9.71 -16.16 13.09
N ILE A 1024 9.69 -15.31 14.13
CA ILE A 1024 10.63 -14.19 14.35
C ILE A 1024 11.52 -14.43 15.60
N LEU A 1025 11.24 -15.49 16.39
CA LEU A 1025 11.81 -15.70 17.73
C LEU A 1025 13.34 -15.85 17.79
N ASN A 1026 14.02 -16.19 16.70
CA ASN A 1026 15.47 -16.44 16.73
C ASN A 1026 16.34 -15.16 16.65
N ILE A 1027 15.74 -13.97 16.53
CA ILE A 1027 16.51 -12.71 16.34
C ILE A 1027 16.18 -11.64 17.38
N LEU A 1028 14.98 -11.65 17.98
CA LEU A 1028 14.50 -10.53 18.81
C LEU A 1028 14.19 -10.93 20.26
N LYS A 1029 14.39 -9.94 21.12
CA LYS A 1029 13.98 -9.94 22.52
C LYS A 1029 12.52 -9.50 22.62
N PHE A 1030 11.70 -10.27 23.33
CA PHE A 1030 10.25 -10.06 23.42
C PHE A 1030 9.77 -9.91 24.85
N SER A 1031 8.86 -8.97 25.08
CA SER A 1031 8.07 -8.87 26.31
C SER A 1031 6.58 -9.05 25.98
N ILE A 1032 5.96 -10.13 26.45
CA ILE A 1032 4.57 -10.48 26.13
C ILE A 1032 3.68 -10.26 27.34
N PHE A 1033 2.57 -9.54 27.17
CA PHE A 1033 1.59 -9.27 28.22
C PHE A 1033 0.28 -10.02 27.92
N PHE A 1034 -0.17 -10.83 28.89
CA PHE A 1034 -1.44 -11.57 28.81
C PHE A 1034 -2.48 -10.96 29.75
N ILE A 1035 -3.75 -10.97 29.34
CA ILE A 1035 -4.92 -10.89 30.24
C ILE A 1035 -5.08 -12.18 31.01
#